data_AF-A0A7V4YYI0-F1
#
_entry.id   AF-A0A7V4YYI0-F1
#
_cell.length_a   1.000
_cell.length_b   1.000
_cell.length_c   1.000
_cell.angle_alpha   90.00
_cell.angle_beta   90.00
_cell.angle_gamma   90.00
#
_symmetry.space_group_name_H-M   'P 1'
#
loop_
_entity.id
_entity.type
_entity.pdbx_description
1 polymer ?
#
loop_
_entity_poly.entity_id
_entity_poly.type
_entity_poly.pdbx_seq_one_letter_code
_entity_poly.pdbx_strand_id
1 'polypeptide(L)'
;MRQLFPFLAFCLTLVRCTKEEKLFVSLDSKHTGIEFNNVITESDSFNILNTEFIYNGGGVGIGDLNGDGLQDLFFTGNQVDNKLYLNKGKLQFEDISEKAGIRKKHPQQWSSGINILDINLDGKADIYVCNTMRANPELRRNQLFINQGNDAEGIPHFAERAEAYGVADTTHSSNAQFFDYDNDGDLDLFISTNFMDRWNPNAFSKKITDGTAVNRDRLYRNDWSDTLKHPVFTEVTKEAGLIWEGYSHSALISDFNLDGWLDIYVANDYVTNDLIYINQKDGTFKNQIASIFKHQAGSAMGSDVADVNNDGLLDYFTTEMLPYYHKRKKLFLGPNNYSVYINNENYGFEHQYAHNVLQLNRGINSETALPLFSDVAFMTGTQETEWSWTPLMADFDNDGNRDIFVTNGFPRDVTDHDFGAYRSSYNFLIPPMELQEMIPKIKVPKFLFRNNGALNFEDYSQKWGVALPAFSNGAACGDLDNDGDLDLVVNNINDPAFVFKNTASDGKQKNNFVRLKIAGETPNSEAFGATATIFYGGKKQVAQLISARGYISTSENVIHFGLGNASKVDSVVVRWNGNFSKTVTQIPLNQVSVVAFESARPRAIATATQGIFEEIKPASLGLDYLHEDKDFIDFDYQRTLPHKFSESGPQMAVGDANGDQLDDIYLSGSAYADGTWLIQTREGKFLQKKIACKTDANKREEELGVLLFDADSDGDNDLYIVRGGTQHPSGDTLYQDVLCVNDGKGNFKILPGALPKETASGQVVKAADFDGDGDLDLFVGGRMLPRNYPKYDRSFLLRNDSKEKDKPVFTDVTKDLCPDLEYVGMVADACWTDFNGDQKPDL
;
A
#
# COMPACT_ATOMS: atom_id res chain seq x y z
N MET A 1 -24.39 69.59 30.59
CA MET A 1 -24.70 68.81 31.81
C MET A 1 -25.38 67.53 31.35
N ARG A 2 -24.74 66.38 31.61
CA ARG A 2 -25.27 65.00 31.54
C ARG A 2 -25.81 64.49 30.19
N GLN A 3 -25.02 63.65 29.52
CA GLN A 3 -25.33 62.26 29.13
C GLN A 3 -24.37 61.78 28.01
N LEU A 4 -23.13 61.50 28.40
CA LEU A 4 -22.23 60.54 27.74
C LEU A 4 -22.14 59.36 28.71
N PHE A 5 -22.08 58.11 28.22
CA PHE A 5 -22.40 56.82 28.89
C PHE A 5 -23.90 56.48 28.80
N PRO A 6 -24.36 55.78 27.74
CA PRO A 6 -24.01 54.37 27.54
C PRO A 6 -24.03 53.95 26.04
N PHE A 7 -22.90 53.99 25.35
CA PHE A 7 -22.79 53.39 24.01
C PHE A 7 -21.65 52.37 23.88
N LEU A 8 -20.93 52.12 24.99
CA LEU A 8 -19.84 51.14 25.05
C LEU A 8 -20.24 49.81 25.71
N ALA A 9 -21.51 49.63 26.07
CA ALA A 9 -22.02 48.41 26.72
C ALA A 9 -22.85 47.49 25.81
N PHE A 10 -23.07 47.87 24.53
CA PHE A 10 -23.92 47.10 23.60
C PHE A 10 -23.14 46.40 22.48
N CYS A 11 -21.80 46.50 22.46
CA CYS A 11 -20.94 45.77 21.51
C CYS A 11 -20.17 44.60 22.13
N LEU A 12 -20.49 44.20 23.37
CA LEU A 12 -19.77 43.12 24.10
C LEU A 12 -20.59 41.85 24.34
N THR A 13 -21.78 41.74 23.74
CA THR A 13 -22.61 40.51 23.82
C THR A 13 -23.07 40.15 22.42
N LEU A 14 -22.32 39.27 21.75
CA LEU A 14 -22.74 38.35 20.67
C LEU A 14 -21.53 37.71 19.94
N VAL A 15 -20.35 37.61 20.56
CA VAL A 15 -19.42 36.53 20.19
C VAL A 15 -19.97 35.25 20.81
N ARG A 16 -20.99 34.69 20.15
CA ARG A 16 -21.43 33.33 20.43
C ARG A 16 -20.28 32.45 20.00
N CYS A 17 -19.54 31.92 20.96
CA CYS A 17 -18.57 30.86 20.72
C CYS A 17 -19.38 29.64 20.25
N THR A 18 -19.64 29.54 18.95
CA THR A 18 -20.11 28.30 18.34
C THR A 18 -18.92 27.36 18.40
N LYS A 19 -18.82 26.62 19.50
CA LYS A 19 -17.89 25.50 19.60
C LYS A 19 -18.27 24.56 18.47
N GLU A 20 -17.38 24.41 17.50
CA GLU A 20 -17.58 23.50 16.37
C GLU A 20 -17.75 22.09 16.94
N GLU A 21 -18.88 21.44 16.62
CA GLU A 21 -19.14 20.06 17.04
C GLU A 21 -18.18 19.15 16.27
N LYS A 22 -17.38 18.38 17.01
CA LYS A 22 -16.42 17.43 16.45
C LYS A 22 -17.07 16.06 16.34
N LEU A 23 -16.77 15.32 15.28
CA LEU A 23 -17.27 13.95 15.10
C LEU A 23 -16.89 13.05 16.28
N PHE A 24 -15.61 13.06 16.67
CA PHE A 24 -15.11 12.32 17.81
C PHE A 24 -14.87 13.23 19.01
N VAL A 25 -15.34 12.75 20.17
CA VAL A 25 -15.10 13.35 21.48
C VAL A 25 -14.34 12.35 22.34
N SER A 26 -13.09 12.67 22.69
CA SER A 26 -12.33 11.88 23.66
C SER A 26 -12.98 11.99 25.04
N LEU A 27 -13.26 10.84 25.65
CA LEU A 27 -13.84 10.73 26.98
C LEU A 27 -12.74 10.52 28.02
N ASP A 28 -12.91 11.12 29.20
CA ASP A 28 -11.98 10.93 30.31
C ASP A 28 -12.30 9.67 31.12
N SER A 29 -11.31 9.18 31.87
CA SER A 29 -11.45 7.97 32.69
C SER A 29 -12.49 8.10 33.80
N LYS A 30 -12.85 9.31 34.24
CA LYS A 30 -13.90 9.50 35.25
C LYS A 30 -15.28 9.24 34.67
N HIS A 31 -15.45 9.51 33.37
CA HIS A 31 -16.66 9.16 32.64
C HIS A 31 -16.67 7.68 32.28
N THR A 32 -15.58 7.18 31.69
CA THR A 32 -15.57 5.81 31.12
C THR A 32 -15.30 4.72 32.15
N GLY A 33 -14.65 5.01 33.27
CA GLY A 33 -14.15 3.99 34.21
C GLY A 33 -12.90 3.25 33.72
N ILE A 34 -12.35 3.62 32.56
CA ILE A 34 -11.16 2.98 31.98
C ILE A 34 -9.91 3.74 32.44
N GLU A 35 -9.11 3.10 33.28
CA GLU A 35 -7.84 3.63 33.81
C GLU A 35 -6.60 2.91 33.24
N PHE A 36 -6.79 2.04 32.24
CA PHE A 36 -5.71 1.26 31.66
C PHE A 36 -4.60 2.16 31.09
N ASN A 37 -3.36 1.83 31.43
CA ASN A 37 -2.15 2.49 30.94
C ASN A 37 -1.06 1.43 30.75
N ASN A 38 -0.61 1.25 29.52
CA ASN A 38 0.44 0.29 29.19
C ASN A 38 1.81 0.89 29.52
N VAL A 39 2.16 0.87 30.80
CA VAL A 39 3.41 1.44 31.32
C VAL A 39 4.57 0.49 31.00
N ILE A 40 5.61 1.03 30.37
CA ILE A 40 6.88 0.36 30.08
C ILE A 40 7.99 1.11 30.83
N THR A 41 8.54 0.44 31.83
CA THR A 41 9.70 0.91 32.59
C THR A 41 10.98 0.33 31.98
N GLU A 42 11.88 1.22 31.62
CA GLU A 42 13.18 0.91 31.03
C GLU A 42 14.27 0.80 32.11
N SER A 43 15.32 0.04 31.84
CA SER A 43 16.50 -0.10 32.70
C SER A 43 17.79 -0.09 31.88
N ASP A 44 18.93 -0.15 32.56
CA ASP A 44 20.26 -0.31 31.95
C ASP A 44 20.38 -1.55 31.04
N SER A 45 19.62 -2.58 31.33
CA SER A 45 19.61 -3.91 30.71
C SER A 45 18.35 -4.19 29.89
N PHE A 46 17.35 -3.31 29.95
CA PHE A 46 16.10 -3.40 29.20
C PHE A 46 15.71 -2.03 28.65
N ASN A 47 16.17 -1.71 27.45
CA ASN A 47 15.92 -0.45 26.77
C ASN A 47 15.98 -0.60 25.24
N ILE A 48 15.56 0.43 24.51
CA ILE A 48 15.51 0.40 23.04
C ILE A 48 16.86 0.13 22.37
N LEU A 49 18.00 0.43 23.02
CA LEU A 49 19.32 0.21 22.42
C LEU A 49 19.79 -1.25 22.46
N ASN A 50 19.16 -2.09 23.31
CA ASN A 50 19.46 -3.51 23.44
C ASN A 50 18.25 -4.42 23.22
N THR A 51 17.05 -3.84 23.13
CA THR A 51 15.77 -4.53 22.94
C THR A 51 14.93 -3.75 21.94
N GLU A 52 15.08 -4.05 20.64
CA GLU A 52 14.40 -3.33 19.55
C GLU A 52 12.87 -3.26 19.76
N PHE A 53 12.25 -4.40 20.06
CA PHE A 53 10.79 -4.53 20.17
C PHE A 53 10.24 -4.17 21.56
N ILE A 54 10.98 -3.40 22.37
CA ILE A 54 10.56 -2.99 23.72
C ILE A 54 9.23 -2.23 23.74
N TYR A 55 8.78 -1.68 22.62
CA TYR A 55 7.52 -0.92 22.53
C TYR A 55 6.46 -1.63 21.68
N ASN A 56 6.71 -2.84 21.21
CA ASN A 56 5.76 -3.59 20.39
C ASN A 56 4.76 -4.35 21.29
N GLY A 57 3.52 -4.49 20.82
CA GLY A 57 2.42 -5.07 21.60
C GLY A 57 1.40 -4.02 22.06
N GLY A 58 0.50 -4.42 22.96
CA GLY A 58 -0.59 -3.55 23.42
C GLY A 58 -1.77 -3.47 22.46
N GLY A 59 -2.33 -4.61 22.08
CA GLY A 59 -3.58 -4.72 21.32
C GLY A 59 -4.83 -4.36 22.13
N VAL A 60 -5.94 -4.18 21.41
CA VAL A 60 -7.28 -3.94 21.95
C VAL A 60 -8.26 -4.93 21.31
N GLY A 61 -9.12 -5.56 22.11
CA GLY A 61 -10.21 -6.41 21.64
C GLY A 61 -11.57 -5.83 22.04
N ILE A 62 -12.52 -5.89 21.11
CA ILE A 62 -13.93 -5.50 21.31
C ILE A 62 -14.82 -6.71 21.08
N GLY A 63 -15.68 -7.06 22.04
CA GLY A 63 -16.63 -8.16 21.89
C GLY A 63 -17.64 -8.25 23.03
N ASP A 64 -18.81 -8.83 22.79
CA ASP A 64 -19.87 -9.06 23.78
C ASP A 64 -19.55 -10.35 24.58
N LEU A 65 -18.85 -10.20 25.72
CA LEU A 65 -18.28 -11.34 26.45
C LEU A 65 -19.26 -11.94 27.47
N ASN A 66 -20.33 -11.23 27.82
CA ASN A 66 -21.39 -11.70 28.71
C ASN A 66 -22.73 -11.96 27.99
N GLY A 67 -22.84 -11.64 26.71
CA GLY A 67 -24.03 -11.88 25.89
C GLY A 67 -25.19 -10.92 26.17
N ASP A 68 -24.93 -9.72 26.71
CA ASP A 68 -25.96 -8.73 27.02
C ASP A 68 -26.23 -7.73 25.88
N GLY A 69 -25.48 -7.84 24.78
CA GLY A 69 -25.60 -6.98 23.60
C GLY A 69 -24.80 -5.68 23.68
N LEU A 70 -24.04 -5.44 24.75
CA LEU A 70 -23.06 -4.37 24.85
C LEU A 70 -21.66 -4.90 24.54
N GLN A 71 -20.86 -4.12 23.84
CA GLN A 71 -19.49 -4.50 23.52
C GLN A 71 -18.55 -4.21 24.70
N ASP A 72 -17.88 -5.24 25.20
CA ASP A 72 -16.86 -5.17 26.25
C ASP A 72 -15.47 -4.92 25.65
N LEU A 73 -14.54 -4.47 26.49
CA LEU A 73 -13.18 -4.12 26.06
C LEU A 73 -12.11 -4.97 26.77
N PHE A 74 -11.19 -5.52 25.99
CA PHE A 74 -10.01 -6.20 26.49
C PHE A 74 -8.73 -5.47 26.05
N PHE A 75 -7.83 -5.19 26.99
CA PHE A 75 -6.52 -4.60 26.71
C PHE A 75 -5.41 -5.60 27.03
N THR A 76 -4.50 -5.81 26.09
CA THR A 76 -3.26 -6.53 26.39
C THR A 76 -2.23 -5.57 26.98
N GLY A 77 -1.55 -6.02 28.04
CA GLY A 77 -0.51 -5.28 28.72
C GLY A 77 0.87 -5.86 28.40
N ASN A 78 1.88 -5.01 28.25
CA ASN A 78 3.25 -5.48 28.05
C ASN A 78 3.92 -5.85 29.39
N GLN A 79 4.28 -4.85 30.20
CA GLN A 79 4.79 -5.08 31.57
C GLN A 79 3.68 -5.06 32.63
N VAL A 80 2.53 -4.46 32.32
CA VAL A 80 1.33 -4.45 33.18
C VAL A 80 0.44 -5.66 32.89
N ASP A 81 -0.50 -5.98 33.78
CA ASP A 81 -1.48 -7.05 33.52
C ASP A 81 -2.44 -6.70 32.38
N ASN A 82 -3.03 -7.73 31.78
CA ASN A 82 -4.15 -7.58 30.85
C ASN A 82 -5.40 -7.13 31.61
N LYS A 83 -6.28 -6.36 30.95
CA LYS A 83 -7.49 -5.83 31.58
C LYS A 83 -8.74 -6.14 30.76
N LEU A 84 -9.79 -6.55 31.45
CA LEU A 84 -11.14 -6.76 30.92
C LEU A 84 -12.10 -5.76 31.57
N TYR A 85 -12.77 -4.98 30.73
CA TYR A 85 -13.73 -3.96 31.11
C TYR A 85 -15.12 -4.32 30.61
N LEU A 86 -16.05 -4.54 31.54
CA LEU A 86 -17.44 -4.83 31.25
C LEU A 86 -18.20 -3.53 30.95
N ASN A 87 -18.86 -3.47 29.81
CA ASN A 87 -19.67 -2.32 29.42
C ASN A 87 -20.97 -2.27 30.24
N LYS A 88 -21.24 -1.13 30.87
CA LYS A 88 -22.44 -0.87 31.67
C LYS A 88 -23.45 0.00 30.92
N GLY A 89 -23.19 0.28 29.64
CA GLY A 89 -23.93 1.16 28.76
C GLY A 89 -23.49 2.62 28.89
N LYS A 90 -23.82 3.43 27.87
CA LYS A 90 -23.49 4.87 27.81
C LYS A 90 -21.98 5.14 27.95
N LEU A 91 -21.16 4.26 27.37
CA LEU A 91 -19.70 4.36 27.39
C LEU A 91 -19.10 4.36 28.81
N GLN A 92 -19.79 3.72 29.77
CA GLN A 92 -19.29 3.49 31.13
C GLN A 92 -18.89 2.03 31.28
N PHE A 93 -17.73 1.78 31.85
CA PHE A 93 -17.15 0.46 31.95
C PHE A 93 -16.68 0.16 33.38
N GLU A 94 -16.74 -1.12 33.76
CA GLU A 94 -16.24 -1.63 35.04
C GLU A 94 -15.06 -2.57 34.80
N ASP A 95 -13.91 -2.33 35.44
CA ASP A 95 -12.80 -3.30 35.45
C ASP A 95 -13.23 -4.56 36.23
N ILE A 96 -13.48 -5.64 35.50
CA ILE A 96 -13.86 -6.94 36.05
C ILE A 96 -12.72 -7.95 36.00
N SER A 97 -11.49 -7.55 35.66
CA SER A 97 -10.39 -8.46 35.37
C SER A 97 -10.16 -9.52 36.46
N GLU A 98 -10.08 -9.09 37.72
CA GLU A 98 -9.88 -10.00 38.86
C GLU A 98 -11.09 -10.92 39.07
N LYS A 99 -12.30 -10.37 38.99
CA LYS A 99 -13.56 -11.11 39.18
C LYS A 99 -13.74 -12.17 38.09
N ALA A 100 -13.42 -11.82 36.85
CA ALA A 100 -13.52 -12.65 35.66
C ALA A 100 -12.39 -13.69 35.53
N GLY A 101 -11.37 -13.63 36.39
CA GLY A 101 -10.23 -14.55 36.35
C GLY A 101 -9.20 -14.23 35.25
N ILE A 102 -9.25 -13.03 34.65
CA ILE A 102 -8.26 -12.55 33.69
C ILE A 102 -6.99 -12.15 34.41
N ARG A 103 -5.93 -12.93 34.20
CA ARG A 103 -4.59 -12.65 34.71
C ARG A 103 -3.53 -13.30 33.83
N LYS A 104 -2.34 -12.69 33.81
CA LYS A 104 -1.16 -13.37 33.28
C LYS A 104 -0.81 -14.57 34.16
N LYS A 105 -0.31 -15.63 33.55
CA LYS A 105 0.24 -16.79 34.27
C LYS A 105 1.52 -16.41 35.01
N HIS A 106 2.27 -15.44 34.47
CA HIS A 106 3.46 -14.89 35.09
C HIS A 106 3.56 -13.37 34.84
N PRO A 107 3.94 -12.54 35.84
CA PRO A 107 3.97 -11.07 35.70
C PRO A 107 4.97 -10.55 34.65
N GLN A 108 5.92 -11.38 34.21
CA GLN A 108 6.87 -11.02 33.15
C GLN A 108 6.38 -11.35 31.74
N GLN A 109 5.24 -12.02 31.57
CA GLN A 109 4.68 -12.27 30.23
C GLN A 109 4.39 -10.95 29.52
N TRP A 110 4.69 -10.92 28.23
CA TRP A 110 4.54 -9.73 27.40
C TRP A 110 3.45 -9.99 26.37
N SER A 111 2.23 -9.53 26.66
CA SER A 111 1.08 -9.77 25.81
C SER A 111 1.06 -8.82 24.61
N SER A 112 0.69 -9.34 23.45
CA SER A 112 0.70 -8.66 22.15
C SER A 112 -0.71 -8.68 21.54
N GLY A 113 -0.93 -9.49 20.50
CA GLY A 113 -2.20 -9.66 19.80
C GLY A 113 -3.30 -10.29 20.63
N ILE A 114 -4.53 -9.99 20.23
CA ILE A 114 -5.77 -10.42 20.86
C ILE A 114 -6.79 -10.82 19.79
N ASN A 115 -7.50 -11.92 20.02
CA ASN A 115 -8.68 -12.32 19.25
C ASN A 115 -9.82 -12.66 20.22
N ILE A 116 -11.05 -12.39 19.81
CA ILE A 116 -12.27 -12.71 20.55
C ILE A 116 -13.18 -13.52 19.62
N LEU A 117 -13.48 -14.76 20.00
CA LEU A 117 -14.30 -15.71 19.22
C LEU A 117 -14.80 -16.87 20.09
N ASP A 118 -15.89 -17.52 19.71
CA ASP A 118 -16.39 -18.77 20.32
C ASP A 118 -15.63 -19.98 19.77
N ILE A 119 -14.50 -20.34 20.39
CA ILE A 119 -13.60 -21.38 19.85
C ILE A 119 -14.12 -22.79 20.13
N ASN A 120 -14.90 -22.97 21.22
CA ASN A 120 -15.37 -24.29 21.65
C ASN A 120 -16.84 -24.57 21.28
N LEU A 121 -17.48 -23.62 20.59
CA LEU A 121 -18.82 -23.72 20.01
C LEU A 121 -19.92 -23.84 21.07
N ASP A 122 -19.73 -23.21 22.23
CA ASP A 122 -20.67 -23.23 23.34
C ASP A 122 -21.59 -21.99 23.40
N GLY A 123 -21.43 -21.09 22.43
CA GLY A 123 -22.21 -19.86 22.26
C GLY A 123 -21.70 -18.68 23.09
N LYS A 124 -20.49 -18.77 23.64
CA LYS A 124 -19.85 -17.70 24.41
C LYS A 124 -18.51 -17.33 23.79
N ALA A 125 -18.24 -16.03 23.73
CA ALA A 125 -16.97 -15.55 23.24
C ALA A 125 -15.83 -15.88 24.21
N ASP A 126 -14.79 -16.52 23.69
CA ASP A 126 -13.51 -16.80 24.33
C ASP A 126 -12.46 -15.77 23.92
N ILE A 127 -11.33 -15.72 24.64
CA ILE A 127 -10.28 -14.72 24.43
C ILE A 127 -8.94 -15.42 24.18
N TYR A 128 -8.32 -15.19 23.03
CA TYR A 128 -6.97 -15.67 22.70
C TYR A 128 -5.96 -14.52 22.75
N VAL A 129 -4.86 -14.70 23.49
CA VAL A 129 -3.81 -13.69 23.68
C VAL A 129 -2.46 -14.25 23.24
N CYS A 130 -1.82 -13.55 22.31
CA CYS A 130 -0.43 -13.80 21.92
C CYS A 130 0.55 -13.25 22.97
N ASN A 131 1.67 -13.93 23.18
CA ASN A 131 2.77 -13.49 24.04
C ASN A 131 4.11 -13.56 23.31
N THR A 132 5.00 -12.60 23.56
CA THR A 132 6.26 -12.46 22.80
C THR A 132 7.43 -11.93 23.64
N MET A 133 8.49 -11.46 22.97
CA MET A 133 9.66 -10.71 23.45
C MET A 133 10.62 -11.45 24.40
N ARG A 134 10.12 -12.14 25.43
CA ARG A 134 10.96 -12.73 26.48
C ARG A 134 11.81 -13.87 25.95
N ALA A 135 13.09 -13.97 26.33
CA ALA A 135 13.97 -15.05 25.87
C ALA A 135 13.51 -16.46 26.34
N ASN A 136 12.92 -16.56 27.54
CA ASN A 136 12.37 -17.81 28.06
C ASN A 136 11.07 -18.19 27.32
N PRO A 137 11.00 -19.32 26.60
CA PRO A 137 9.80 -19.76 25.89
C PRO A 137 8.57 -19.90 26.79
N GLU A 138 8.74 -20.30 28.05
CA GLU A 138 7.62 -20.43 29.00
C GLU A 138 6.94 -19.09 29.30
N LEU A 139 7.67 -17.98 29.19
CA LEU A 139 7.13 -16.62 29.35
C LEU A 139 6.50 -16.08 28.06
N ARG A 140 6.58 -16.84 26.96
CA ARG A 140 5.95 -16.51 25.67
C ARG A 140 4.79 -17.44 25.33
N ARG A 141 4.38 -18.34 26.24
CA ARG A 141 3.19 -19.18 26.02
C ARG A 141 1.97 -18.32 25.74
N ASN A 142 1.36 -18.47 24.57
CA ASN A 142 0.05 -17.88 24.28
C ASN A 142 -1.00 -18.40 25.27
N GLN A 143 -2.03 -17.59 25.53
CA GLN A 143 -3.09 -17.89 26.50
C GLN A 143 -4.44 -17.96 25.78
N LEU A 144 -5.26 -18.92 26.16
CA LEU A 144 -6.62 -19.09 25.66
C LEU A 144 -7.55 -19.13 26.87
N PHE A 145 -8.32 -18.07 27.06
CA PHE A 145 -9.25 -17.93 28.16
C PHE A 145 -10.63 -18.39 27.69
N ILE A 146 -11.03 -19.59 28.11
CA ILE A 146 -12.33 -20.17 27.80
C ILE A 146 -13.40 -19.64 28.76
N ASN A 147 -14.47 -19.08 28.20
CA ASN A 147 -15.59 -18.52 28.92
C ASN A 147 -16.44 -19.62 29.58
N GLN A 148 -16.48 -19.62 30.91
CA GLN A 148 -17.23 -20.56 31.73
C GLN A 148 -18.69 -20.13 31.92
N GLY A 149 -19.08 -18.97 31.39
CA GLY A 149 -20.39 -18.35 31.57
C GLY A 149 -20.42 -17.31 32.70
N ASN A 150 -21.59 -16.70 32.84
CA ASN A 150 -21.80 -15.58 33.75
C ASN A 150 -22.15 -16.06 35.18
N ASP A 151 -21.72 -15.29 36.18
CA ASP A 151 -22.26 -15.40 37.53
C ASP A 151 -23.64 -14.73 37.69
N ALA A 152 -24.13 -14.65 38.93
CA ALA A 152 -25.44 -14.06 39.23
C ALA A 152 -25.50 -12.54 38.97
N GLU A 153 -24.34 -11.89 38.95
CA GLU A 153 -24.18 -10.46 38.65
C GLU A 153 -24.00 -10.17 37.15
N GLY A 154 -23.96 -11.22 36.31
CA GLY A 154 -23.77 -11.10 34.87
C GLY A 154 -22.30 -10.91 34.46
N ILE A 155 -21.35 -11.24 35.35
CA ILE A 155 -19.92 -11.15 35.08
C ILE A 155 -19.44 -12.48 34.48
N PRO A 156 -18.80 -12.48 33.30
CA PRO A 156 -18.27 -13.68 32.68
C PRO A 156 -17.00 -14.16 33.42
N HIS A 157 -16.86 -15.48 33.59
CA HIS A 157 -15.70 -16.11 34.24
C HIS A 157 -14.87 -16.89 33.24
N PHE A 158 -13.55 -16.76 33.28
CA PHE A 158 -12.67 -17.40 32.30
C PHE A 158 -11.69 -18.40 32.92
N ALA A 159 -11.38 -19.45 32.16
CA ALA A 159 -10.35 -20.43 32.49
C ALA A 159 -9.28 -20.49 31.39
N GLU A 160 -8.01 -20.31 31.77
CA GLU A 160 -6.89 -20.47 30.83
C GLU A 160 -6.70 -21.96 30.45
N ARG A 161 -6.70 -22.27 29.15
CA ARG A 161 -6.73 -23.62 28.58
C ARG A 161 -5.88 -23.80 27.32
N ALA A 162 -4.96 -22.89 27.00
CA ALA A 162 -4.20 -22.96 25.74
C ALA A 162 -3.48 -24.29 25.55
N GLU A 163 -2.89 -24.85 26.61
CA GLU A 163 -2.18 -26.14 26.54
C GLU A 163 -3.13 -27.31 26.27
N ALA A 164 -4.34 -27.28 26.84
CA ALA A 164 -5.34 -28.33 26.62
C ALA A 164 -5.84 -28.33 25.16
N TYR A 165 -5.91 -27.16 24.53
CA TYR A 165 -6.34 -27.00 23.14
C TYR A 165 -5.18 -27.11 22.13
N GLY A 166 -3.92 -27.24 22.57
CA GLY A 166 -2.76 -27.31 21.68
C GLY A 166 -2.27 -25.96 21.14
N VAL A 167 -2.80 -24.84 21.63
CA VAL A 167 -2.51 -23.48 21.13
C VAL A 167 -1.60 -22.65 22.07
N ALA A 168 -1.00 -23.27 23.08
CA ALA A 168 0.01 -22.66 23.96
C ALA A 168 1.37 -22.50 23.26
N ASP A 169 1.36 -21.88 22.08
CA ASP A 169 2.54 -21.65 21.27
C ASP A 169 3.57 -20.79 22.02
N THR A 170 4.86 -21.04 21.76
CA THR A 170 5.99 -20.40 22.48
C THR A 170 6.93 -19.62 21.56
N THR A 171 6.51 -19.38 20.32
CA THR A 171 7.23 -18.50 19.41
C THR A 171 7.18 -17.05 19.91
N HIS A 172 7.71 -16.12 19.14
CA HIS A 172 7.57 -14.70 19.42
C HIS A 172 6.28 -14.18 18.76
N SER A 173 5.13 -14.67 19.23
CA SER A 173 3.82 -14.42 18.60
C SER A 173 3.42 -12.95 18.67
N SER A 174 3.33 -12.27 17.53
CA SER A 174 2.91 -10.87 17.45
C SER A 174 1.39 -10.74 17.35
N ASN A 175 0.77 -11.52 16.46
CA ASN A 175 -0.67 -11.51 16.17
C ASN A 175 -1.18 -12.93 15.85
N ALA A 176 -2.50 -13.10 15.81
CA ALA A 176 -3.15 -14.32 15.33
C ALA A 176 -4.38 -14.02 14.46
N GLN A 177 -4.73 -14.98 13.60
CA GLN A 177 -5.94 -14.98 12.78
C GLN A 177 -6.62 -16.35 12.87
N PHE A 178 -7.95 -16.35 13.02
CA PHE A 178 -8.78 -17.54 12.98
C PHE A 178 -9.61 -17.57 11.69
N PHE A 179 -9.51 -18.65 10.93
CA PHE A 179 -10.19 -18.83 9.65
C PHE A 179 -10.20 -20.29 9.22
N ASP A 180 -11.17 -20.67 8.38
CA ASP A 180 -11.31 -22.02 7.81
C ASP A 180 -10.46 -22.13 6.54
N TYR A 181 -9.24 -22.66 6.66
CA TYR A 181 -8.29 -22.64 5.52
C TYR A 181 -8.51 -23.79 4.54
N ASP A 182 -9.06 -24.91 4.99
CA ASP A 182 -9.29 -26.08 4.15
C ASP A 182 -10.76 -26.30 3.75
N ASN A 183 -11.64 -25.36 4.10
CA ASN A 183 -13.08 -25.35 3.81
C ASN A 183 -13.82 -26.55 4.42
N ASP A 184 -13.34 -27.10 5.54
CA ASP A 184 -14.03 -28.16 6.28
C ASP A 184 -15.05 -27.62 7.30
N GLY A 185 -15.03 -26.31 7.53
CA GLY A 185 -15.97 -25.55 8.31
C GLY A 185 -15.52 -25.19 9.72
N ASP A 186 -14.43 -25.77 10.26
CA ASP A 186 -13.88 -25.32 11.53
C ASP A 186 -12.88 -24.17 11.35
N LEU A 187 -12.60 -23.44 12.43
CA LEU A 187 -11.66 -22.32 12.39
C LEU A 187 -10.28 -22.81 12.81
N ASP A 188 -9.34 -22.74 11.88
CA ASP A 188 -7.92 -22.95 12.09
C ASP A 188 -7.25 -21.70 12.65
N LEU A 189 -5.98 -21.82 13.05
CA LEU A 189 -5.22 -20.74 13.69
C LEU A 189 -3.92 -20.45 12.94
N PHE A 190 -3.80 -19.25 12.42
CA PHE A 190 -2.54 -18.67 11.93
C PHE A 190 -1.92 -17.74 12.97
N ILE A 191 -0.62 -17.88 13.23
CA ILE A 191 0.12 -17.04 14.19
C ILE A 191 1.27 -16.33 13.46
N SER A 192 1.23 -15.01 13.48
CA SER A 192 2.34 -14.15 13.03
C SER A 192 3.49 -14.21 14.04
N THR A 193 4.71 -14.40 13.57
CA THR A 193 5.91 -14.45 14.42
C THR A 193 6.84 -13.28 14.13
N ASN A 194 7.24 -12.53 15.16
CA ASN A 194 8.22 -11.45 15.03
C ASN A 194 9.38 -11.62 16.00
N PHE A 195 10.53 -12.06 15.48
CA PHE A 195 11.74 -12.26 16.25
C PHE A 195 12.97 -11.78 15.50
N MET A 196 13.77 -10.92 16.14
CA MET A 196 15.06 -10.47 15.64
C MET A 196 16.12 -11.57 15.81
N ASP A 197 16.31 -12.36 14.76
CA ASP A 197 17.29 -13.45 14.68
C ASP A 197 18.69 -12.98 14.26
N ARG A 198 18.80 -11.75 13.73
CA ARG A 198 20.03 -11.18 13.17
C ARG A 198 20.32 -9.81 13.76
N TRP A 199 21.61 -9.46 13.82
CA TRP A 199 22.05 -8.14 14.26
C TRP A 199 21.67 -7.01 13.28
N ASN A 200 21.70 -7.30 11.98
CA ASN A 200 21.29 -6.34 10.93
C ASN A 200 20.28 -7.02 10.00
N PRO A 201 18.97 -6.93 10.30
CA PRO A 201 17.93 -7.55 9.48
C PRO A 201 17.80 -6.90 8.09
N ASN A 202 18.31 -5.69 7.89
CA ASN A 202 18.35 -5.01 6.58
C ASN A 202 19.54 -5.42 5.70
N ALA A 203 20.42 -6.32 6.18
CA ALA A 203 21.50 -6.83 5.35
C ALA A 203 20.97 -7.85 4.33
N PHE A 204 21.19 -7.59 3.04
CA PHE A 204 20.85 -8.53 1.98
C PHE A 204 21.54 -9.89 2.17
N SER A 205 20.73 -10.94 2.21
CA SER A 205 21.16 -12.32 2.23
C SER A 205 20.26 -13.14 1.32
N LYS A 206 20.66 -14.38 1.02
CA LYS A 206 19.73 -15.31 0.37
C LYS A 206 18.48 -15.48 1.26
N LYS A 207 17.29 -15.39 0.66
CA LYS A 207 16.02 -15.67 1.34
C LYS A 207 16.01 -17.09 1.93
N ILE A 208 15.56 -17.25 3.16
CA ILE A 208 15.32 -18.57 3.78
C ILE A 208 13.89 -18.99 3.44
N THR A 209 13.78 -20.04 2.61
CA THR A 209 12.50 -20.50 2.04
C THR A 209 12.32 -22.02 2.17
N ASP A 210 13.06 -22.67 3.07
CA ASP A 210 13.07 -24.12 3.29
C ASP A 210 12.39 -24.54 4.61
N GLY A 211 11.79 -23.58 5.31
CA GLY A 211 11.10 -23.79 6.58
C GLY A 211 12.02 -23.97 7.78
N THR A 212 13.30 -23.59 7.68
CA THR A 212 14.26 -23.59 8.80
C THR A 212 14.34 -22.26 9.54
N ALA A 213 13.75 -21.19 8.99
CA ALA A 213 13.71 -19.87 9.60
C ALA A 213 13.01 -19.90 10.97
N VAL A 214 13.63 -19.26 11.96
CA VAL A 214 13.12 -19.22 13.35
C VAL A 214 11.99 -18.19 13.55
N ASN A 215 11.95 -17.18 12.69
CA ASN A 215 10.97 -16.10 12.65
C ASN A 215 9.79 -16.37 11.70
N ARG A 216 9.69 -17.59 11.16
CA ARG A 216 8.57 -17.99 10.32
C ARG A 216 7.27 -18.13 11.14
N ASP A 217 6.17 -17.72 10.50
CA ASP A 217 4.80 -17.85 11.00
C ASP A 217 4.38 -19.30 11.25
N ARG A 218 3.23 -19.49 11.90
CA ARG A 218 2.66 -20.80 12.20
C ARG A 218 1.25 -20.93 11.67
N LEU A 219 0.90 -22.14 11.23
CA LEU A 219 -0.47 -22.56 10.95
C LEU A 219 -0.77 -23.81 11.77
N TYR A 220 -1.92 -23.79 12.43
CA TYR A 220 -2.45 -24.88 13.20
C TYR A 220 -3.79 -25.29 12.61
N ARG A 221 -3.90 -26.55 12.22
CA ARG A 221 -5.18 -27.13 11.83
C ARG A 221 -6.01 -27.44 13.07
N ASN A 222 -7.28 -27.11 13.04
CA ASN A 222 -8.23 -27.50 14.07
C ASN A 222 -8.81 -28.89 13.78
N ASP A 223 -9.09 -29.65 14.83
CA ASP A 223 -9.75 -30.94 14.73
C ASP A 223 -10.62 -31.13 15.98
N TRP A 224 -11.90 -31.48 15.80
CA TRP A 224 -12.76 -31.80 16.93
C TRP A 224 -12.33 -33.10 17.63
N SER A 225 -12.05 -33.02 18.94
CA SER A 225 -11.76 -34.21 19.74
C SER A 225 -13.01 -34.77 20.39
N ASP A 226 -13.49 -35.92 19.88
CA ASP A 226 -14.60 -36.65 20.49
C ASP A 226 -14.32 -37.14 21.92
N THR A 227 -13.04 -37.30 22.29
CA THR A 227 -12.65 -37.75 23.64
C THR A 227 -12.56 -36.58 24.61
N LEU A 228 -11.98 -35.46 24.19
CA LEU A 228 -11.79 -34.29 25.04
C LEU A 228 -13.01 -33.35 25.04
N LYS A 229 -13.93 -33.52 24.08
CA LYS A 229 -15.15 -32.71 23.88
C LYS A 229 -14.88 -31.22 23.67
N HIS A 230 -13.79 -30.93 22.97
CA HIS A 230 -13.43 -29.60 22.52
C HIS A 230 -12.49 -29.71 21.29
N PRO A 231 -12.31 -28.62 20.52
CA PRO A 231 -11.34 -28.58 19.44
C PRO A 231 -9.89 -28.72 19.92
N VAL A 232 -9.03 -29.32 19.11
CA VAL A 232 -7.60 -29.52 19.37
C VAL A 232 -6.81 -29.10 18.14
N PHE A 233 -5.83 -28.24 18.35
CA PHE A 233 -5.05 -27.64 17.29
C PHE A 233 -3.73 -28.38 17.10
N THR A 234 -3.41 -28.73 15.85
CA THR A 234 -2.17 -29.40 15.46
C THR A 234 -1.37 -28.50 14.53
N GLU A 235 -0.10 -28.23 14.84
CA GLU A 235 0.77 -27.43 13.95
C GLU A 235 1.02 -28.18 12.63
N VAL A 236 0.74 -27.52 11.51
CA VAL A 236 0.84 -28.06 10.14
C VAL A 236 1.63 -27.14 9.20
N THR A 237 2.36 -26.17 9.76
CA THR A 237 3.01 -25.08 9.02
C THR A 237 3.88 -25.56 7.85
N LYS A 238 4.67 -26.63 8.05
CA LYS A 238 5.57 -27.14 7.00
C LYS A 238 4.79 -27.87 5.92
N GLU A 239 3.83 -28.69 6.34
CA GLU A 239 2.95 -29.47 5.50
C GLU A 239 2.10 -28.55 4.61
N ALA A 240 1.65 -27.41 5.15
CA ALA A 240 0.87 -26.40 4.45
C ALA A 240 1.71 -25.47 3.56
N GLY A 241 3.04 -25.60 3.52
CA GLY A 241 3.91 -24.81 2.63
C GLY A 241 4.23 -23.39 3.12
N LEU A 242 3.93 -23.05 4.38
CA LEU A 242 4.34 -21.79 5.00
C LEU A 242 5.80 -21.93 5.45
N ILE A 243 6.74 -21.69 4.55
CA ILE A 243 8.16 -22.02 4.72
C ILE A 243 9.11 -20.81 4.68
N TRP A 244 8.57 -19.60 4.58
CA TRP A 244 9.34 -18.37 4.36
C TRP A 244 9.72 -17.68 5.67
N GLU A 245 10.90 -17.08 5.72
CA GLU A 245 11.24 -16.12 6.78
C GLU A 245 10.40 -14.84 6.68
N GLY A 246 10.27 -14.13 7.80
CA GLY A 246 9.58 -12.84 7.88
C GLY A 246 9.70 -12.23 9.27
N TYR A 247 9.48 -10.92 9.37
CA TYR A 247 9.35 -10.20 10.64
C TYR A 247 7.90 -9.70 10.76
N SER A 248 6.98 -10.65 10.96
CA SER A 248 5.55 -10.43 10.76
C SER A 248 4.92 -9.54 11.84
N HIS A 249 4.46 -8.35 11.46
CA HIS A 249 3.78 -7.41 12.37
C HIS A 249 2.25 -7.50 12.32
N SER A 250 1.69 -7.78 11.13
CA SER A 250 0.27 -7.98 10.94
C SER A 250 -0.01 -9.03 9.88
N ALA A 251 -1.24 -9.56 9.89
CA ALA A 251 -1.72 -10.49 8.88
C ALA A 251 -3.22 -10.27 8.67
N LEU A 252 -3.69 -10.51 7.44
CA LEU A 252 -5.09 -10.41 7.04
C LEU A 252 -5.51 -11.67 6.29
N ILE A 253 -6.76 -12.07 6.50
CA ILE A 253 -7.37 -13.21 5.81
C ILE A 253 -8.38 -12.69 4.79
N SER A 254 -8.24 -13.08 3.53
CA SER A 254 -9.15 -12.66 2.47
C SER A 254 -9.05 -13.57 1.26
N ASP A 255 -10.10 -13.67 0.46
CA ASP A 255 -10.09 -14.38 -0.84
C ASP A 255 -9.54 -13.43 -1.91
N PHE A 256 -8.22 -13.41 -2.12
CA PHE A 256 -7.55 -12.43 -2.98
C PHE A 256 -7.88 -12.66 -4.45
N ASN A 257 -7.97 -13.92 -4.87
CA ASN A 257 -8.19 -14.30 -6.26
C ASN A 257 -9.67 -14.61 -6.58
N LEU A 258 -10.58 -14.41 -5.61
CA LEU A 258 -12.03 -14.56 -5.72
C LEU A 258 -12.45 -15.98 -6.13
N ASP A 259 -11.74 -16.98 -5.61
CA ASP A 259 -11.92 -18.37 -6.00
C ASP A 259 -12.68 -19.23 -4.97
N GLY A 260 -13.12 -18.59 -3.88
CA GLY A 260 -13.90 -19.17 -2.79
C GLY A 260 -13.05 -19.80 -1.68
N TRP A 261 -11.73 -19.61 -1.70
CA TRP A 261 -10.80 -20.07 -0.66
C TRP A 261 -10.11 -18.86 -0.04
N LEU A 262 -9.95 -18.90 1.28
CA LEU A 262 -9.30 -17.81 2.00
C LEU A 262 -7.77 -17.92 1.86
N ASP A 263 -7.15 -16.80 1.54
CA ASP A 263 -5.72 -16.58 1.42
C ASP A 263 -5.19 -15.78 2.62
N ILE A 264 -3.87 -15.68 2.75
CA ILE A 264 -3.20 -14.99 3.86
C ILE A 264 -2.27 -13.91 3.30
N TYR A 265 -2.48 -12.66 3.71
CA TYR A 265 -1.49 -11.59 3.56
C TYR A 265 -0.74 -11.38 4.87
N VAL A 266 0.58 -11.19 4.79
CA VAL A 266 1.46 -10.94 5.94
C VAL A 266 2.31 -9.71 5.66
N ALA A 267 2.24 -8.73 6.56
CA ALA A 267 3.05 -7.53 6.53
C ALA A 267 4.35 -7.74 7.32
N ASN A 268 5.49 -7.59 6.65
CA ASN A 268 6.82 -7.84 7.21
C ASN A 268 7.66 -6.55 7.29
N ASP A 269 8.50 -6.48 8.32
CA ASP A 269 9.47 -5.40 8.48
C ASP A 269 10.79 -5.68 7.73
N TYR A 270 11.65 -4.67 7.68
CA TYR A 270 13.02 -4.74 7.17
C TYR A 270 13.11 -5.15 5.68
N VAL A 271 14.22 -5.78 5.28
CA VAL A 271 14.41 -6.24 3.89
C VAL A 271 13.52 -7.42 3.53
N THR A 272 12.93 -8.13 4.50
CA THR A 272 12.04 -9.26 4.20
C THR A 272 10.75 -8.73 3.60
N ASN A 273 10.38 -9.28 2.45
CA ASN A 273 9.17 -8.86 1.77
C ASN A 273 7.91 -9.29 2.52
N ASP A 274 6.84 -8.53 2.36
CA ASP A 274 5.48 -8.99 2.61
C ASP A 274 5.21 -10.30 1.87
N LEU A 275 4.24 -11.07 2.34
CA LEU A 275 3.87 -12.36 1.77
C LEU A 275 2.39 -12.37 1.43
N ILE A 276 2.02 -12.96 0.28
CA ILE A 276 0.65 -13.33 -0.05
C ILE A 276 0.63 -14.83 -0.35
N TYR A 277 0.11 -15.60 0.58
CA TYR A 277 -0.07 -17.03 0.47
C TYR A 277 -1.43 -17.33 -0.17
N ILE A 278 -1.40 -17.69 -1.45
CA ILE A 278 -2.60 -18.15 -2.18
C ILE A 278 -2.85 -19.62 -1.85
N ASN A 279 -4.07 -19.92 -1.43
CA ASN A 279 -4.54 -21.25 -1.10
C ASN A 279 -4.61 -22.14 -2.35
N GLN A 280 -3.99 -23.32 -2.30
CA GLN A 280 -3.94 -24.25 -3.43
C GLN A 280 -5.10 -25.27 -3.43
N LYS A 281 -6.04 -25.17 -2.48
CA LYS A 281 -7.26 -26.00 -2.37
C LYS A 281 -6.99 -27.48 -2.06
N ASP A 282 -5.80 -27.77 -1.57
CA ASP A 282 -5.35 -29.11 -1.19
C ASP A 282 -4.71 -29.13 0.21
N GLY A 283 -4.97 -28.08 0.99
CA GLY A 283 -4.40 -27.84 2.32
C GLY A 283 -3.01 -27.19 2.29
N THR A 284 -2.51 -26.80 1.12
CA THR A 284 -1.24 -26.09 0.97
C THR A 284 -1.40 -24.67 0.45
N PHE A 285 -0.37 -23.84 0.65
CA PHE A 285 -0.30 -22.46 0.20
C PHE A 285 0.94 -22.22 -0.66
N LYS A 286 0.82 -21.22 -1.54
CA LYS A 286 1.94 -20.72 -2.36
C LYS A 286 2.08 -19.22 -2.20
N ASN A 287 3.28 -18.75 -1.83
CA ASN A 287 3.60 -17.33 -1.86
C ASN A 287 3.60 -16.80 -3.31
N GLN A 288 2.79 -15.79 -3.59
CA GLN A 288 2.57 -15.21 -4.91
C GLN A 288 2.70 -13.67 -4.91
N ILE A 289 3.27 -13.08 -3.86
CA ILE A 289 3.39 -11.62 -3.70
C ILE A 289 3.98 -10.92 -4.93
N ALA A 290 5.07 -11.46 -5.51
CA ALA A 290 5.74 -10.91 -6.69
C ALA A 290 4.87 -10.86 -7.95
N SER A 291 3.82 -11.68 -8.02
CA SER A 291 2.88 -11.71 -9.14
C SER A 291 1.66 -10.80 -8.92
N ILE A 292 1.44 -10.33 -7.69
CA ILE A 292 0.24 -9.60 -7.28
C ILE A 292 0.56 -8.12 -7.00
N PHE A 293 1.61 -7.84 -6.23
CA PHE A 293 2.05 -6.47 -5.91
C PHE A 293 3.31 -6.12 -6.68
N LYS A 294 3.34 -4.89 -7.23
CA LYS A 294 4.52 -4.34 -7.92
C LYS A 294 5.59 -3.86 -6.95
N HIS A 295 5.17 -3.39 -5.78
CA HIS A 295 6.01 -2.98 -4.66
C HIS A 295 5.23 -2.97 -3.35
N GLN A 296 5.94 -2.86 -2.24
CA GLN A 296 5.41 -2.95 -0.86
C GLN A 296 5.87 -1.75 -0.01
N ALA A 297 5.30 -1.62 1.19
CA ALA A 297 5.85 -0.75 2.23
C ALA A 297 7.18 -1.35 2.74
N GLY A 298 8.17 -0.52 3.03
CA GLY A 298 9.52 -0.96 3.42
C GLY A 298 9.70 -1.35 4.89
N SER A 299 8.88 -0.78 5.77
CA SER A 299 8.78 -1.17 7.18
C SER A 299 7.30 -1.34 7.50
N ALA A 300 6.73 -2.43 6.99
CA ALA A 300 5.31 -2.68 7.09
C ALA A 300 4.93 -3.05 8.54
N MET A 301 3.94 -2.33 9.10
CA MET A 301 3.50 -2.53 10.48
C MET A 301 2.10 -3.18 10.53
N GLY A 302 1.03 -2.38 10.72
CA GLY A 302 -0.34 -2.87 10.61
C GLY A 302 -0.90 -2.83 9.20
N SER A 303 -1.99 -3.55 9.02
CA SER A 303 -2.71 -3.63 7.74
C SER A 303 -4.22 -3.77 7.96
N ASP A 304 -5.02 -3.22 7.04
CA ASP A 304 -6.47 -3.45 7.01
C ASP A 304 -6.98 -3.67 5.57
N VAL A 305 -8.21 -4.18 5.44
CA VAL A 305 -8.88 -4.50 4.18
C VAL A 305 -10.32 -3.96 4.12
N ALA A 306 -10.65 -3.25 3.03
CA ALA A 306 -11.97 -2.68 2.76
C ALA A 306 -12.16 -2.31 1.27
N ASP A 307 -13.40 -2.26 0.81
CA ASP A 307 -13.79 -1.69 -0.51
C ASP A 307 -13.85 -0.17 -0.39
N VAL A 308 -12.75 0.54 -0.71
CA VAL A 308 -12.62 1.98 -0.41
C VAL A 308 -13.21 2.88 -1.49
N ASN A 309 -13.40 2.36 -2.71
CA ASN A 309 -13.94 3.10 -3.84
C ASN A 309 -15.38 2.67 -4.21
N ASN A 310 -15.95 1.69 -3.51
CA ASN A 310 -17.29 1.15 -3.71
C ASN A 310 -17.49 0.46 -5.08
N ASP A 311 -16.43 -0.05 -5.71
CA ASP A 311 -16.53 -0.92 -6.88
C ASP A 311 -16.84 -2.39 -6.49
N GLY A 312 -16.66 -2.69 -5.20
CA GLY A 312 -16.90 -3.97 -4.57
C GLY A 312 -15.90 -5.05 -4.92
N LEU A 313 -14.66 -4.63 -5.12
CA LEU A 313 -13.44 -5.37 -4.85
C LEU A 313 -12.85 -4.87 -3.52
N LEU A 314 -12.10 -5.73 -2.82
CA LEU A 314 -11.45 -5.35 -1.56
C LEU A 314 -10.05 -4.80 -1.84
N ASP A 315 -9.72 -3.67 -1.20
CA ASP A 315 -8.45 -2.95 -1.25
C ASP A 315 -7.69 -3.10 0.07
N TYR A 316 -6.37 -2.93 0.04
CA TYR A 316 -5.50 -3.13 1.21
C TYR A 316 -4.70 -1.88 1.54
N PHE A 317 -4.68 -1.51 2.82
CA PHE A 317 -3.86 -0.42 3.32
C PHE A 317 -2.85 -0.95 4.33
N THR A 318 -1.56 -0.73 4.07
CA THR A 318 -0.47 -1.17 4.94
C THR A 318 0.34 0.04 5.38
N THR A 319 0.50 0.18 6.69
CA THR A 319 1.19 1.32 7.31
C THR A 319 2.71 1.18 7.26
N GLU A 320 3.37 2.32 7.15
CA GLU A 320 4.82 2.53 7.15
C GLU A 320 5.16 3.69 8.11
N MET A 321 6.38 4.21 8.07
CA MET A 321 6.94 5.18 9.00
C MET A 321 7.21 6.56 8.39
N LEU A 322 6.82 6.82 7.13
CA LEU A 322 7.05 8.10 6.46
C LEU A 322 6.52 9.30 7.27
N PRO A 323 7.38 10.23 7.73
CA PRO A 323 6.93 11.40 8.46
C PRO A 323 6.18 12.42 7.61
N TYR A 324 5.21 13.14 8.17
CA TYR A 324 4.33 14.05 7.40
C TYR A 324 4.89 15.46 7.16
N TYR A 325 6.00 15.83 7.82
CA TYR A 325 6.55 17.19 7.71
C TYR A 325 8.05 17.21 7.40
N HIS A 326 8.47 18.20 6.61
CA HIS A 326 9.78 18.23 5.98
C HIS A 326 10.98 18.19 6.96
N LYS A 327 10.90 18.86 8.12
CA LYS A 327 11.97 18.79 9.12
C LYS A 327 12.16 17.34 9.62
N ARG A 328 11.06 16.63 9.87
CA ARG A 328 11.09 15.25 10.34
C ARG A 328 11.64 14.30 9.30
N LYS A 329 11.20 14.44 8.05
CA LYS A 329 11.75 13.68 6.91
C LYS A 329 13.28 13.76 6.84
N LYS A 330 13.86 14.96 7.05
CA LYS A 330 15.33 15.15 7.05
C LYS A 330 16.07 14.53 8.23
N LEU A 331 15.39 14.39 9.36
CA LEU A 331 15.95 13.78 10.56
C LEU A 331 15.76 12.26 10.58
N PHE A 332 14.88 11.70 9.76
CA PHE A 332 14.44 10.30 9.85
C PHE A 332 14.78 9.46 8.61
N LEU A 333 14.55 9.99 7.41
CA LEU A 333 14.63 9.19 6.18
C LEU A 333 16.08 9.00 5.72
N GLY A 334 16.45 7.74 5.52
CA GLY A 334 17.67 7.40 4.80
C GLY A 334 17.64 7.85 3.33
N PRO A 335 18.80 7.91 2.66
CA PRO A 335 18.85 8.22 1.23
C PRO A 335 18.26 7.08 0.39
N ASN A 336 17.52 7.43 -0.66
CA ASN A 336 17.23 6.47 -1.73
C ASN A 336 18.55 6.05 -2.37
N ASN A 337 18.78 4.74 -2.48
CA ASN A 337 20.05 4.20 -2.90
C ASN A 337 19.86 3.22 -4.07
N TYR A 338 20.47 3.54 -5.20
CA TYR A 338 20.47 2.68 -6.38
C TYR A 338 21.00 1.26 -6.09
N SER A 339 21.98 1.13 -5.19
CA SER A 339 22.49 -0.17 -4.78
C SER A 339 21.43 -1.02 -4.07
N VAL A 340 20.47 -0.42 -3.34
CA VAL A 340 19.36 -1.17 -2.73
C VAL A 340 18.43 -1.69 -3.83
N TYR A 341 18.13 -0.87 -4.84
CA TYR A 341 17.33 -1.28 -6.00
C TYR A 341 17.94 -2.50 -6.70
N ILE A 342 19.24 -2.44 -7.03
CA ILE A 342 19.95 -3.55 -7.68
C ILE A 342 20.11 -4.77 -6.77
N ASN A 343 20.30 -4.57 -5.45
CA ASN A 343 20.43 -5.68 -4.53
C ASN A 343 19.10 -6.42 -4.31
N ASN A 344 17.96 -5.75 -4.40
CA ASN A 344 16.67 -6.44 -4.39
C ASN A 344 16.63 -7.50 -5.50
N GLU A 345 16.94 -7.12 -6.73
CA GLU A 345 16.98 -8.05 -7.88
C GLU A 345 18.04 -9.15 -7.67
N ASN A 346 19.27 -8.79 -7.31
CA ASN A 346 20.38 -9.74 -7.15
C ASN A 346 20.14 -10.81 -6.08
N TYR A 347 19.36 -10.47 -5.04
CA TYR A 347 19.05 -11.39 -3.94
C TYR A 347 17.61 -11.94 -3.99
N GLY A 348 16.84 -11.57 -5.03
CA GLY A 348 15.48 -12.04 -5.26
C GLY A 348 14.44 -11.47 -4.29
N PHE A 349 14.63 -10.24 -3.80
CA PHE A 349 13.64 -9.46 -3.05
C PHE A 349 12.80 -8.58 -3.97
N GLU A 350 11.54 -8.37 -3.58
CA GLU A 350 10.65 -7.43 -4.24
C GLU A 350 10.96 -5.98 -3.79
N HIS A 351 10.59 -4.98 -4.59
CA HIS A 351 10.84 -3.58 -4.27
C HIS A 351 9.94 -3.10 -3.13
N GLN A 352 10.52 -2.31 -2.23
CA GLN A 352 9.82 -1.73 -1.08
C GLN A 352 10.20 -0.25 -0.91
N TYR A 353 9.28 0.54 -0.39
CA TYR A 353 9.46 1.99 -0.24
C TYR A 353 8.99 2.50 1.11
N ALA A 354 9.63 3.57 1.59
CA ALA A 354 9.34 4.17 2.88
C ALA A 354 8.11 5.11 2.79
N HIS A 355 6.92 4.53 2.59
CA HIS A 355 5.62 5.18 2.63
C HIS A 355 4.50 4.16 2.83
N ASN A 356 3.35 4.59 3.38
CA ASN A 356 2.16 3.73 3.48
C ASN A 356 1.74 3.30 2.07
N VAL A 357 1.35 2.05 1.86
CA VAL A 357 0.84 1.60 0.55
C VAL A 357 -0.67 1.40 0.62
N LEU A 358 -1.39 1.92 -0.38
CA LEU A 358 -2.82 1.68 -0.59
C LEU A 358 -2.97 0.88 -1.88
N GLN A 359 -3.02 -0.44 -1.76
CA GLN A 359 -3.14 -1.36 -2.88
C GLN A 359 -4.60 -1.41 -3.34
N LEU A 360 -4.90 -0.66 -4.39
CA LEU A 360 -6.20 -0.63 -5.06
C LEU A 360 -6.36 -1.84 -5.97
N ASN A 361 -7.42 -2.61 -5.77
CA ASN A 361 -7.73 -3.79 -6.57
C ASN A 361 -8.19 -3.38 -7.98
N ARG A 362 -7.56 -3.95 -9.01
CA ARG A 362 -7.83 -3.69 -10.43
C ARG A 362 -8.59 -4.84 -11.10
N GLY A 363 -8.98 -5.85 -10.33
CA GLY A 363 -9.64 -7.06 -10.81
C GLY A 363 -8.66 -8.21 -11.07
N ILE A 364 -9.21 -9.31 -11.58
CA ILE A 364 -8.47 -10.54 -11.86
C ILE A 364 -7.83 -10.46 -13.25
N ASN A 365 -6.54 -10.78 -13.33
CA ASN A 365 -5.88 -11.04 -14.60
C ASN A 365 -6.38 -12.38 -15.16
N SER A 366 -7.01 -12.35 -16.34
CA SER A 366 -7.60 -13.53 -16.97
C SER A 366 -6.59 -14.60 -17.40
N GLU A 367 -5.31 -14.25 -17.59
CA GLU A 367 -4.27 -15.20 -17.96
C GLU A 367 -3.67 -15.92 -16.75
N THR A 368 -3.44 -15.20 -15.66
CA THR A 368 -2.79 -15.76 -14.46
C THR A 368 -3.77 -16.23 -13.40
N ALA A 369 -5.04 -15.82 -13.49
CA ALA A 369 -6.07 -15.96 -12.46
C ALA A 369 -5.68 -15.34 -11.10
N LEU A 370 -4.74 -14.40 -11.09
CA LEU A 370 -4.34 -13.64 -9.91
C LEU A 370 -4.87 -12.20 -9.98
N PRO A 371 -5.14 -11.55 -8.85
CA PRO A 371 -5.54 -10.16 -8.83
C PRO A 371 -4.39 -9.22 -9.22
N LEU A 372 -4.75 -8.10 -9.82
CA LEU A 372 -3.84 -6.99 -10.11
C LEU A 372 -4.09 -5.87 -9.11
N PHE A 373 -3.03 -5.34 -8.50
CA PHE A 373 -3.13 -4.18 -7.61
C PHE A 373 -2.31 -2.99 -8.10
N SER A 374 -2.67 -1.81 -7.62
CA SER A 374 -1.93 -0.57 -7.84
C SER A 374 -1.83 0.19 -6.53
N ASP A 375 -0.61 0.52 -6.10
CA ASP A 375 -0.42 1.45 -4.99
C ASP A 375 -0.85 2.87 -5.43
N VAL A 376 -1.83 3.42 -4.73
CA VAL A 376 -2.39 4.75 -4.97
C VAL A 376 -2.22 5.70 -3.79
N ALA A 377 -1.36 5.38 -2.82
CA ALA A 377 -1.21 6.19 -1.60
C ALA A 377 -0.85 7.66 -1.89
N PHE A 378 0.08 7.92 -2.81
CA PHE A 378 0.42 9.29 -3.23
C PHE A 378 -0.71 10.01 -3.97
N MET A 379 -1.51 9.27 -4.76
CA MET A 379 -2.66 9.85 -5.46
C MET A 379 -3.76 10.27 -4.48
N THR A 380 -3.93 9.48 -3.41
CA THR A 380 -4.94 9.70 -2.38
C THR A 380 -4.47 10.64 -1.26
N GLY A 381 -3.18 10.91 -1.14
CA GLY A 381 -2.62 11.74 -0.06
C GLY A 381 -2.47 11.01 1.28
N THR A 382 -2.51 9.67 1.27
CA THR A 382 -2.48 8.81 2.47
C THR A 382 -1.10 8.20 2.77
N GLN A 383 -0.07 8.60 2.00
CA GLN A 383 1.28 8.01 2.05
C GLN A 383 2.07 8.26 3.34
N GLU A 384 1.73 9.29 4.13
CA GLU A 384 2.57 9.80 5.21
C GLU A 384 1.82 10.02 6.53
N THR A 385 2.10 9.19 7.54
CA THR A 385 1.40 9.19 8.84
C THR A 385 2.33 9.05 10.06
N GLU A 386 3.64 9.32 9.92
CA GLU A 386 4.70 9.04 10.92
C GLU A 386 4.92 7.54 11.13
N TRP A 387 5.71 7.17 12.15
CA TRP A 387 5.87 5.80 12.64
C TRP A 387 4.51 5.20 13.02
N SER A 388 3.87 4.53 12.06
CA SER A 388 2.47 4.14 12.14
C SER A 388 2.30 2.68 12.57
N TRP A 389 1.18 2.38 13.20
CA TRP A 389 0.88 1.06 13.74
C TRP A 389 -0.44 0.52 13.21
N THR A 390 -1.57 1.02 13.70
CA THR A 390 -2.90 0.48 13.40
C THR A 390 -3.59 1.32 12.34
N PRO A 391 -3.80 0.80 11.11
CA PRO A 391 -4.84 1.31 10.22
C PRO A 391 -6.22 0.70 10.57
N LEU A 392 -7.28 1.50 10.47
CA LEU A 392 -8.68 1.04 10.48
C LEU A 392 -9.42 1.70 9.32
N MET A 393 -9.99 0.89 8.43
CA MET A 393 -10.81 1.33 7.32
C MET A 393 -12.29 1.11 7.62
N ALA A 394 -12.99 2.19 7.97
CA ALA A 394 -14.40 2.16 8.38
C ALA A 394 -15.11 3.45 7.98
N ASP A 395 -16.43 3.41 7.84
CA ASP A 395 -17.25 4.59 7.55
C ASP A 395 -17.65 5.26 8.87
N PHE A 396 -16.91 6.30 9.28
CA PHE A 396 -17.08 6.92 10.61
C PHE A 396 -18.17 7.99 10.64
N ASP A 397 -18.53 8.60 9.50
CA ASP A 397 -19.58 9.61 9.40
C ASP A 397 -20.89 9.08 8.77
N ASN A 398 -20.94 7.78 8.47
CA ASN A 398 -22.06 7.07 7.88
C ASN A 398 -22.42 7.55 6.45
N ASP A 399 -21.51 8.21 5.71
CA ASP A 399 -21.81 8.77 4.40
C ASP A 399 -21.78 7.77 3.23
N GLY A 400 -21.35 6.53 3.50
CA GLY A 400 -21.22 5.42 2.57
C GLY A 400 -19.82 5.25 1.96
N ASN A 401 -18.83 6.05 2.38
CA ASN A 401 -17.43 5.89 1.98
C ASN A 401 -16.58 5.51 3.20
N ARG A 402 -15.58 4.66 2.99
CA ARG A 402 -14.74 4.16 4.09
C ARG A 402 -13.59 5.14 4.28
N ASP A 403 -13.50 5.70 5.48
CA ASP A 403 -12.42 6.55 5.96
C ASP A 403 -11.24 5.70 6.43
N ILE A 404 -10.08 6.33 6.67
CA ILE A 404 -8.87 5.65 7.16
C ILE A 404 -8.39 6.33 8.44
N PHE A 405 -8.44 5.62 9.57
CA PHE A 405 -7.81 6.03 10.82
C PHE A 405 -6.45 5.34 11.00
N VAL A 406 -5.43 6.07 11.45
CA VAL A 406 -4.08 5.54 11.67
C VAL A 406 -3.52 5.97 13.02
N THR A 407 -3.15 4.99 13.86
CA THR A 407 -2.37 5.23 15.08
C THR A 407 -0.87 5.33 14.77
N ASN A 408 -0.14 6.08 15.59
CA ASN A 408 1.27 6.35 15.37
C ASN A 408 2.03 6.76 16.64
N GLY A 409 3.35 6.86 16.47
CA GLY A 409 4.31 7.30 17.45
C GLY A 409 5.16 6.15 17.99
N PHE A 410 6.43 6.46 18.30
CA PHE A 410 7.36 5.52 18.91
C PHE A 410 8.08 6.21 20.07
N PRO A 411 8.07 5.66 21.30
CA PRO A 411 8.52 6.40 22.48
C PRO A 411 9.95 6.94 22.42
N ARG A 412 10.87 6.26 21.73
CA ARG A 412 12.26 6.70 21.54
C ARG A 412 12.68 6.49 20.10
N ASP A 413 12.89 7.60 19.41
CA ASP A 413 13.21 7.60 17.99
C ASP A 413 14.69 7.32 17.70
N VAL A 414 15.04 6.04 17.60
CA VAL A 414 16.44 5.60 17.37
C VAL A 414 16.94 5.86 15.95
N THR A 415 16.05 6.16 15.01
CA THR A 415 16.38 6.48 13.61
C THR A 415 16.70 7.96 13.40
N ASP A 416 16.55 8.81 14.43
CA ASP A 416 16.90 10.22 14.34
C ASP A 416 18.39 10.41 14.00
N HIS A 417 18.68 11.14 12.93
CA HIS A 417 20.02 11.34 12.39
C HIS A 417 20.93 12.14 13.32
N ASP A 418 20.39 13.11 14.08
CA ASP A 418 21.18 13.86 15.07
C ASP A 418 21.58 12.92 16.22
N PHE A 419 20.65 12.07 16.69
CA PHE A 419 20.97 11.02 17.64
C PHE A 419 21.97 10.01 17.07
N GLY A 420 21.81 9.56 15.83
CA GLY A 420 22.73 8.65 15.15
C GLY A 420 24.16 9.20 15.07
N ALA A 421 24.31 10.48 14.74
CA ALA A 421 25.60 11.19 14.74
C ALA A 421 26.20 11.31 16.15
N TYR A 422 25.36 11.65 17.14
CA TYR A 422 25.76 11.73 18.55
C TYR A 422 26.24 10.36 19.06
N ARG A 423 25.44 9.30 18.88
CA ARG A 423 25.76 7.92 19.28
C ARG A 423 27.08 7.46 18.67
N SER A 424 27.29 7.72 17.38
CA SER A 424 28.54 7.35 16.69
C SER A 424 29.79 7.97 17.33
N SER A 425 29.66 9.15 17.94
CA SER A 425 30.77 9.88 18.55
C SER A 425 30.97 9.57 20.04
N TYR A 426 29.88 9.30 20.77
CA TYR A 426 29.89 9.28 22.25
C TYR A 426 29.52 7.92 22.88
N ASN A 427 29.09 6.90 22.12
CA ASN A 427 28.63 5.61 22.67
C ASN A 427 29.64 4.91 23.60
N PHE A 428 30.94 5.14 23.43
CA PHE A 428 32.00 4.56 24.28
C PHE A 428 32.35 5.41 25.51
N LEU A 429 31.82 6.62 25.62
CA LEU A 429 32.19 7.62 26.62
C LEU A 429 31.12 7.80 27.71
N ILE A 430 29.89 7.35 27.47
CA ILE A 430 28.76 7.53 28.39
C ILE A 430 28.04 6.20 28.68
N PRO A 431 27.44 6.04 29.87
CA PRO A 431 26.61 4.87 30.18
C PRO A 431 25.39 4.75 29.25
N PRO A 432 24.88 3.52 28.99
CA PRO A 432 23.72 3.30 28.12
C PRO A 432 22.47 4.10 28.49
N MET A 433 22.17 4.26 29.79
CA MET A 433 21.02 5.06 30.24
C MET A 433 21.18 6.55 29.92
N GLU A 434 22.40 7.11 30.05
CA GLU A 434 22.65 8.51 29.67
C GLU A 434 22.54 8.69 28.15
N LEU A 435 23.05 7.73 27.37
CA LEU A 435 22.90 7.73 25.91
C LEU A 435 21.42 7.66 25.50
N GLN A 436 20.64 6.84 26.20
CA GLN A 436 19.21 6.65 25.92
C GLN A 436 18.40 7.93 26.17
N GLU A 437 18.74 8.73 27.18
CA GLU A 437 18.11 10.04 27.44
C GLU A 437 18.36 11.07 26.33
N MET A 438 19.36 10.85 25.47
CA MET A 438 19.59 11.69 24.29
C MET A 438 18.69 11.33 23.10
N ILE A 439 17.97 10.21 23.16
CA ILE A 439 17.05 9.80 22.09
C ILE A 439 15.78 10.67 22.15
N PRO A 440 15.38 11.32 21.05
CA PRO A 440 14.17 12.12 21.00
C PRO A 440 12.90 11.33 21.35
N LYS A 441 12.02 11.94 22.15
CA LYS A 441 10.67 11.44 22.46
C LYS A 441 9.65 12.35 21.81
N ILE A 442 9.02 11.91 20.72
CA ILE A 442 8.17 12.76 19.89
C ILE A 442 6.75 12.20 19.87
N LYS A 443 5.87 12.75 20.71
CA LYS A 443 4.43 12.44 20.64
C LYS A 443 3.82 13.12 19.42
N VAL A 444 3.17 12.34 18.57
CA VAL A 444 2.51 12.81 17.34
C VAL A 444 1.00 12.59 17.41
N PRO A 445 0.19 13.47 16.78
CA PRO A 445 -1.24 13.26 16.63
C PRO A 445 -1.53 12.11 15.66
N LYS A 446 -2.67 11.43 15.88
CA LYS A 446 -3.14 10.33 15.04
C LYS A 446 -3.69 10.91 13.75
N PHE A 447 -3.75 10.11 12.70
CA PHE A 447 -4.33 10.52 11.44
C PHE A 447 -5.74 9.93 11.27
N LEU A 448 -6.62 10.72 10.67
CA LEU A 448 -7.90 10.25 10.16
C LEU A 448 -8.18 10.96 8.85
N PHE A 449 -8.20 10.18 7.78
CA PHE A 449 -8.49 10.64 6.44
C PHE A 449 -9.95 10.39 6.10
N ARG A 450 -10.70 11.45 5.86
CA ARG A 450 -12.08 11.37 5.38
C ARG A 450 -12.10 11.04 3.90
N ASN A 451 -12.86 10.04 3.49
CA ASN A 451 -13.04 9.67 2.10
C ASN A 451 -14.22 10.42 1.50
N ASN A 452 -13.95 11.37 0.60
CA ASN A 452 -15.00 12.14 -0.07
C ASN A 452 -15.54 11.44 -1.34
N GLY A 453 -15.22 10.16 -1.54
CA GLY A 453 -15.51 9.38 -2.73
C GLY A 453 -14.50 9.58 -3.85
N ALA A 454 -14.55 8.69 -4.86
CA ALA A 454 -13.65 8.72 -6.02
C ALA A 454 -12.15 8.77 -5.66
N LEU A 455 -11.76 8.08 -4.58
CA LEU A 455 -10.40 8.04 -4.04
C LEU A 455 -9.86 9.40 -3.57
N ASN A 456 -10.72 10.38 -3.31
CA ASN A 456 -10.32 11.67 -2.75
C ASN A 456 -10.35 11.64 -1.22
N PHE A 457 -9.18 11.50 -0.61
CA PHE A 457 -9.02 11.52 0.85
C PHE A 457 -8.50 12.88 1.33
N GLU A 458 -8.97 13.35 2.48
CA GLU A 458 -8.50 14.59 3.12
C GLU A 458 -8.25 14.34 4.61
N ASP A 459 -7.17 14.90 5.16
CA ASP A 459 -6.87 14.80 6.60
C ASP A 459 -7.88 15.60 7.44
N TYR A 460 -8.72 14.88 8.18
CA TYR A 460 -9.75 15.39 9.07
C TYR A 460 -9.38 15.25 10.55
N SER A 461 -8.16 14.84 10.88
CA SER A 461 -7.75 14.49 12.24
C SER A 461 -8.08 15.56 13.29
N GLN A 462 -7.80 16.84 12.96
CA GLN A 462 -8.07 17.97 13.85
C GLN A 462 -9.56 18.32 13.92
N LYS A 463 -10.21 18.30 12.75
CA LYS A 463 -11.63 18.68 12.55
C LYS A 463 -12.55 17.67 13.22
N TRP A 464 -12.25 16.38 13.09
CA TRP A 464 -12.99 15.29 13.72
C TRP A 464 -12.52 14.97 15.13
N GLY A 465 -11.39 15.50 15.60
CA GLY A 465 -11.07 15.52 17.03
C GLY A 465 -10.18 14.39 17.53
N VAL A 466 -9.59 13.60 16.65
CA VAL A 466 -8.69 12.48 17.00
C VAL A 466 -7.21 12.88 17.09
N ALA A 467 -6.86 14.12 16.73
CA ALA A 467 -5.48 14.62 16.72
C ALA A 467 -4.88 14.91 18.13
N LEU A 468 -4.98 13.93 19.04
CA LEU A 468 -4.41 13.95 20.39
C LEU A 468 -3.00 13.32 20.38
N PRO A 469 -1.93 14.07 20.70
CA PRO A 469 -0.58 13.52 20.69
C PRO A 469 -0.36 12.45 21.78
N ALA A 470 0.13 11.28 21.37
CA ALA A 470 0.48 10.14 22.24
C ALA A 470 1.35 9.15 21.47
N PHE A 471 1.90 8.14 22.14
CA PHE A 471 2.46 6.95 21.50
C PHE A 471 1.38 5.89 21.44
N SER A 472 0.72 5.76 20.28
CA SER A 472 -0.49 4.95 20.13
C SER A 472 -0.19 3.71 19.29
N ASN A 473 -0.49 2.53 19.82
CA ASN A 473 -0.23 1.25 19.17
C ASN A 473 -1.54 0.64 18.66
N GLY A 474 -2.08 -0.38 19.35
CA GLY A 474 -3.31 -1.06 18.99
C GLY A 474 -4.53 -0.15 19.06
N ALA A 475 -5.46 -0.35 18.12
CA ALA A 475 -6.76 0.30 18.13
C ALA A 475 -7.83 -0.63 17.54
N ALA A 476 -9.07 -0.40 17.98
CA ALA A 476 -10.23 -1.12 17.51
C ALA A 476 -11.43 -0.16 17.41
N CYS A 477 -12.38 -0.49 16.55
CA CYS A 477 -13.63 0.25 16.39
C CYS A 477 -14.86 -0.63 16.61
N GLY A 478 -15.95 0.00 17.05
CA GLY A 478 -17.25 -0.64 17.26
C GLY A 478 -18.27 0.33 17.84
N ASP A 479 -19.55 0.00 17.77
CA ASP A 479 -20.64 0.81 18.32
C ASP A 479 -20.84 0.44 19.80
N LEU A 480 -20.18 1.18 20.70
CA LEU A 480 -20.06 0.80 22.11
C LEU A 480 -21.26 1.26 22.95
N ASP A 481 -22.09 2.17 22.45
CA ASP A 481 -23.32 2.62 23.10
C ASP A 481 -24.62 2.28 22.35
N ASN A 482 -24.51 1.50 21.27
CA ASN A 482 -25.59 0.99 20.43
C ASN A 482 -26.43 2.10 19.78
N ASP A 483 -25.79 3.20 19.36
CA ASP A 483 -26.45 4.34 18.73
C ASP A 483 -26.34 4.38 17.20
N GLY A 484 -25.48 3.52 16.62
CA GLY A 484 -25.34 3.33 15.18
C GLY A 484 -24.15 4.02 14.51
N ASP A 485 -23.30 4.69 15.28
CA ASP A 485 -22.00 5.14 14.81
C ASP A 485 -20.86 4.35 15.48
N LEU A 486 -19.69 4.34 14.84
CA LEU A 486 -18.55 3.53 15.29
C LEU A 486 -17.65 4.37 16.18
N ASP A 487 -17.55 4.00 17.45
CA ASP A 487 -16.60 4.54 18.42
C ASP A 487 -15.18 3.98 18.18
N LEU A 488 -14.18 4.65 18.78
CA LEU A 488 -12.78 4.23 18.69
C LEU A 488 -12.16 4.02 20.08
N VAL A 489 -11.42 2.92 20.23
CA VAL A 489 -10.62 2.62 21.41
C VAL A 489 -9.16 2.45 21.01
N VAL A 490 -8.26 3.16 21.71
CA VAL A 490 -6.83 3.19 21.38
C VAL A 490 -5.99 2.88 22.62
N ASN A 491 -5.09 1.91 22.50
CA ASN A 491 -4.08 1.61 23.50
C ASN A 491 -2.85 2.49 23.30
N ASN A 492 -2.44 3.19 24.36
CA ASN A 492 -1.28 4.06 24.35
C ASN A 492 -0.16 3.50 25.22
N ILE A 493 1.09 3.68 24.77
CA ILE A 493 2.27 3.39 25.59
C ILE A 493 2.52 4.56 26.54
N ASN A 494 2.70 4.25 27.82
CA ASN A 494 3.03 5.22 28.88
C ASN A 494 2.02 6.38 29.04
N ASP A 495 0.82 6.24 28.49
CA ASP A 495 -0.31 7.16 28.66
C ASP A 495 -1.60 6.33 28.85
N PRO A 496 -2.65 6.89 29.48
CA PRO A 496 -3.95 6.23 29.54
C PRO A 496 -4.51 5.91 28.15
N ALA A 497 -5.25 4.81 28.03
CA ALA A 497 -5.98 4.48 26.81
C ALA A 497 -6.98 5.59 26.44
N PHE A 498 -7.21 5.79 25.14
CA PHE A 498 -8.24 6.70 24.65
C PHE A 498 -9.51 5.94 24.30
N VAL A 499 -10.65 6.52 24.69
CA VAL A 499 -11.98 6.15 24.21
C VAL A 499 -12.56 7.38 23.55
N PHE A 500 -12.87 7.29 22.27
CA PHE A 500 -13.50 8.36 21.52
C PHE A 500 -14.95 7.98 21.27
N LYS A 501 -15.86 8.79 21.81
CA LYS A 501 -17.26 8.76 21.44
C LYS A 501 -17.41 9.30 20.02
N ASN A 502 -18.04 8.56 19.13
CA ASN A 502 -18.53 9.09 17.86
C ASN A 502 -19.89 9.78 18.09
N THR A 503 -20.12 10.88 17.38
CA THR A 503 -21.28 11.77 17.58
C THR A 503 -22.06 11.99 16.30
N ALA A 504 -21.78 11.20 15.25
CA ALA A 504 -22.55 11.22 14.00
C ALA A 504 -24.05 11.04 14.28
N SER A 505 -24.37 10.18 15.25
CA SER A 505 -25.71 9.89 15.74
C SER A 505 -26.34 11.01 16.58
N ASP A 506 -25.56 11.91 17.17
CA ASP A 506 -26.04 12.96 18.07
C ASP A 506 -26.62 14.18 17.33
N GLY A 507 -26.22 14.38 16.08
CA GLY A 507 -26.51 15.56 15.26
C GLY A 507 -27.97 15.71 14.79
N LYS A 508 -28.28 16.90 14.22
CA LYS A 508 -29.61 17.19 13.62
C LYS A 508 -29.84 16.51 12.28
N GLN A 509 -28.78 16.28 11.52
CA GLN A 509 -28.82 15.47 10.30
C GLN A 509 -28.13 14.15 10.64
N LYS A 510 -28.89 13.06 10.62
CA LYS A 510 -28.39 11.73 10.88
C LYS A 510 -28.33 10.98 9.56
N ASN A 511 -27.14 10.52 9.20
CA ASN A 511 -26.98 9.56 8.13
C ASN A 511 -27.56 8.22 8.55
N ASN A 512 -28.08 7.46 7.60
CA ASN A 512 -28.61 6.13 7.84
C ASN A 512 -27.50 5.10 7.75
N PHE A 513 -27.70 3.98 8.41
CA PHE A 513 -26.78 2.85 8.39
C PHE A 513 -27.53 1.53 8.35
N VAL A 514 -26.80 0.44 8.09
CA VAL A 514 -27.22 -0.94 8.31
C VAL A 514 -26.07 -1.67 8.99
N ARG A 515 -26.38 -2.33 10.11
CA ARG A 515 -25.44 -3.21 10.81
C ARG A 515 -25.89 -4.66 10.68
N LEU A 516 -24.97 -5.57 10.38
CA LEU A 516 -25.25 -6.97 10.11
C LEU A 516 -24.44 -7.87 11.05
N LYS A 517 -25.16 -8.64 11.86
CA LYS A 517 -24.58 -9.81 12.55
C LYS A 517 -24.81 -11.03 11.67
N ILE A 518 -23.75 -11.56 11.08
CA ILE A 518 -23.84 -12.74 10.21
C ILE A 518 -23.70 -13.98 11.09
N ALA A 519 -24.67 -14.88 11.02
CA ALA A 519 -24.56 -16.19 11.68
C ALA A 519 -24.16 -17.25 10.65
N GLY A 520 -23.16 -18.05 10.97
CA GLY A 520 -22.70 -19.19 10.18
C GLY A 520 -23.34 -20.51 10.62
N GLU A 521 -22.81 -21.60 10.10
CA GLU A 521 -23.13 -22.97 10.53
C GLU A 521 -21.97 -23.52 11.37
N THR A 522 -22.26 -24.31 12.40
CA THR A 522 -21.22 -25.04 13.15
C THR A 522 -20.40 -25.89 12.17
N PRO A 523 -19.05 -25.86 12.22
CA PRO A 523 -18.19 -25.32 13.29
C PRO A 523 -17.69 -23.86 13.16
N ASN A 524 -18.25 -23.03 12.27
CA ASN A 524 -17.93 -21.59 12.15
C ASN A 524 -19.21 -20.75 12.37
N SER A 525 -19.74 -20.77 13.60
CA SER A 525 -21.00 -20.11 13.98
C SER A 525 -20.97 -18.59 13.84
N GLU A 526 -19.79 -17.99 13.94
CA GLU A 526 -19.55 -16.55 13.81
C GLU A 526 -19.25 -16.08 12.38
N ALA A 527 -19.20 -17.02 11.42
CA ALA A 527 -19.04 -16.75 9.99
C ALA A 527 -17.78 -15.95 9.62
N PHE A 528 -16.66 -16.15 10.31
CA PHE A 528 -15.38 -15.55 9.89
C PHE A 528 -15.03 -16.02 8.47
N GLY A 529 -14.59 -15.07 7.63
CA GLY A 529 -14.38 -15.25 6.19
C GLY A 529 -15.57 -14.80 5.32
N ALA A 530 -16.78 -14.69 5.88
CA ALA A 530 -17.97 -14.29 5.13
C ALA A 530 -17.87 -12.86 4.61
N THR A 531 -18.46 -12.62 3.43
CA THR A 531 -18.58 -11.30 2.81
C THR A 531 -20.05 -10.89 2.71
N ALA A 532 -20.31 -9.58 2.86
CA ALA A 532 -21.60 -8.98 2.59
C ALA A 532 -21.47 -7.93 1.49
N THR A 533 -22.36 -7.98 0.51
CA THR A 533 -22.52 -6.94 -0.51
C THR A 533 -23.89 -6.28 -0.33
N ILE A 534 -23.93 -4.98 -0.06
CA ILE A 534 -25.17 -4.20 0.05
C ILE A 534 -25.38 -3.39 -1.22
N PHE A 535 -26.64 -3.36 -1.71
CA PHE A 535 -27.07 -2.61 -2.88
C PHE A 535 -28.17 -1.64 -2.50
N TYR A 536 -28.01 -0.37 -2.85
CA TYR A 536 -28.99 0.68 -2.53
C TYR A 536 -28.87 1.86 -3.48
N GLY A 537 -29.97 2.26 -4.12
CA GLY A 537 -30.00 3.51 -4.90
C GLY A 537 -29.00 3.55 -6.06
N GLY A 538 -28.67 2.39 -6.66
CA GLY A 538 -27.66 2.25 -7.70
C GLY A 538 -26.21 2.20 -7.21
N LYS A 539 -25.98 2.30 -5.89
CA LYS A 539 -24.68 2.09 -5.25
C LYS A 539 -24.53 0.64 -4.77
N LYS A 540 -23.28 0.23 -4.59
CA LYS A 540 -22.86 -1.05 -4.03
C LYS A 540 -21.79 -0.79 -2.98
N GLN A 541 -21.71 -1.60 -1.94
CA GLN A 541 -20.58 -1.65 -1.01
C GLN A 541 -20.29 -3.11 -0.63
N VAL A 542 -19.02 -3.45 -0.41
CA VAL A 542 -18.59 -4.77 0.08
C VAL A 542 -17.88 -4.65 1.43
N ALA A 543 -18.11 -5.63 2.31
CA ALA A 543 -17.40 -5.78 3.57
C ALA A 543 -17.16 -7.27 3.87
N GLN A 544 -16.11 -7.58 4.62
CA GLN A 544 -15.74 -8.93 5.02
C GLN A 544 -15.60 -9.02 6.53
N LEU A 545 -16.03 -10.15 7.11
CA LEU A 545 -15.76 -10.51 8.50
C LEU A 545 -14.42 -11.22 8.63
N ILE A 546 -13.52 -10.64 9.43
CA ILE A 546 -12.18 -11.18 9.73
C ILE A 546 -11.94 -11.11 11.24
N SER A 547 -11.13 -12.03 11.77
CA SER A 547 -10.99 -12.20 13.23
C SER A 547 -10.15 -11.12 13.93
N ALA A 548 -9.26 -10.46 13.19
CA ALA A 548 -8.44 -9.35 13.65
C ALA A 548 -8.07 -8.45 12.47
N ARG A 549 -7.77 -7.18 12.75
CA ARG A 549 -7.37 -6.18 11.75
C ARG A 549 -6.54 -5.06 12.36
N GLY A 550 -5.92 -4.26 11.50
CA GLY A 550 -5.06 -3.17 11.92
C GLY A 550 -3.74 -3.68 12.45
N TYR A 551 -3.38 -3.32 13.68
CA TYR A 551 -2.22 -3.87 14.37
C TYR A 551 -2.67 -4.58 15.65
N ILE A 552 -2.46 -5.90 15.67
CA ILE A 552 -2.57 -6.79 16.85
C ILE A 552 -3.89 -6.65 17.64
N SER A 553 -4.99 -6.29 16.98
CA SER A 553 -6.25 -5.88 17.61
C SER A 553 -7.47 -6.51 16.92
N THR A 554 -8.58 -6.56 17.65
CA THR A 554 -9.88 -7.08 17.17
C THR A 554 -10.95 -6.01 17.35
N SER A 555 -11.55 -5.59 16.22
CA SER A 555 -12.75 -4.76 16.20
C SER A 555 -14.01 -5.60 16.40
N GLU A 556 -15.16 -4.96 16.62
CA GLU A 556 -16.42 -5.68 16.84
C GLU A 556 -16.74 -6.67 15.70
N ASN A 557 -17.37 -7.80 16.04
CA ASN A 557 -17.78 -8.82 15.07
C ASN A 557 -19.15 -8.48 14.43
N VAL A 558 -19.26 -7.29 13.82
CA VAL A 558 -20.47 -6.78 13.15
C VAL A 558 -20.07 -6.02 11.89
N ILE A 559 -20.68 -6.34 10.75
CA ILE A 559 -20.49 -5.55 9.53
C ILE A 559 -21.31 -4.27 9.61
N HIS A 560 -20.66 -3.15 9.34
CA HIS A 560 -21.29 -1.82 9.33
C HIS A 560 -21.28 -1.22 7.91
N PHE A 561 -22.43 -0.71 7.47
CA PHE A 561 -22.58 0.04 6.23
C PHE A 561 -23.25 1.37 6.52
N GLY A 562 -22.54 2.49 6.38
CA GLY A 562 -23.17 3.80 6.25
C GLY A 562 -23.83 3.94 4.88
N LEU A 563 -24.93 4.70 4.82
CA LEU A 563 -25.80 4.81 3.65
C LEU A 563 -26.11 6.28 3.30
N GLY A 564 -25.54 7.23 4.03
CA GLY A 564 -25.85 8.64 3.94
C GLY A 564 -27.36 8.87 4.08
N ASN A 565 -27.94 9.62 3.15
CA ASN A 565 -29.37 9.92 3.16
C ASN A 565 -30.26 8.85 2.51
N ALA A 566 -29.74 7.66 2.17
CA ALA A 566 -30.54 6.62 1.54
C ALA A 566 -31.64 6.12 2.49
N SER A 567 -32.89 6.12 2.02
CA SER A 567 -34.06 5.76 2.83
C SER A 567 -34.51 4.31 2.64
N LYS A 568 -33.80 3.52 1.83
CA LYS A 568 -34.07 2.11 1.58
C LYS A 568 -32.83 1.38 1.09
N VAL A 569 -32.80 0.08 1.35
CA VAL A 569 -31.84 -0.88 0.77
C VAL A 569 -32.59 -1.72 -0.26
N ASP A 570 -31.97 -1.96 -1.42
CA ASP A 570 -32.56 -2.80 -2.46
C ASP A 570 -32.31 -4.28 -2.15
N SER A 571 -31.08 -4.64 -1.77
CA SER A 571 -30.74 -6.00 -1.30
C SER A 571 -29.40 -6.07 -0.58
N VAL A 572 -29.23 -7.07 0.27
CA VAL A 572 -27.94 -7.52 0.80
C VAL A 572 -27.69 -8.95 0.34
N VAL A 573 -26.52 -9.22 -0.21
CA VAL A 573 -26.04 -10.56 -0.55
C VAL A 573 -24.95 -10.94 0.43
N VAL A 574 -25.20 -11.93 1.27
CA VAL A 574 -24.19 -12.52 2.16
C VAL A 574 -23.64 -13.78 1.49
N ARG A 575 -22.32 -13.95 1.50
CA ARG A 575 -21.62 -15.16 1.06
C ARG A 575 -20.79 -15.69 2.21
N TRP A 576 -20.91 -16.98 2.48
CA TRP A 576 -20.08 -17.72 3.43
C TRP A 576 -19.05 -18.56 2.69
N ASN A 577 -18.07 -19.08 3.43
CA ASN A 577 -17.09 -20.06 2.94
C ASN A 577 -17.80 -21.27 2.31
N GLY A 578 -17.10 -22.03 1.45
CA GLY A 578 -17.70 -23.17 0.74
C GLY A 578 -18.75 -22.81 -0.32
N ASN A 579 -18.80 -21.55 -0.78
CA ASN A 579 -19.72 -21.01 -1.79
C ASN A 579 -21.20 -21.08 -1.38
N PHE A 580 -21.54 -20.82 -0.11
CA PHE A 580 -22.93 -20.61 0.29
C PHE A 580 -23.31 -19.14 0.22
N SER A 581 -24.56 -18.82 -0.07
CA SER A 581 -25.02 -17.44 -0.21
C SER A 581 -26.50 -17.24 0.07
N LYS A 582 -26.84 -16.03 0.50
CA LYS A 582 -28.21 -15.60 0.76
C LYS A 582 -28.43 -14.19 0.29
N THR A 583 -29.57 -13.94 -0.36
CA THR A 583 -30.00 -12.59 -0.73
C THR A 583 -31.18 -12.17 0.14
N VAL A 584 -31.06 -11.04 0.82
CA VAL A 584 -32.10 -10.45 1.66
C VAL A 584 -32.53 -9.13 1.04
N THR A 585 -33.82 -8.98 0.71
CA THR A 585 -34.38 -7.78 0.05
C THR A 585 -35.14 -6.86 1.00
N GLN A 586 -35.34 -7.28 2.25
CA GLN A 586 -36.03 -6.51 3.28
C GLN A 586 -35.10 -6.33 4.48
N ILE A 587 -34.15 -5.40 4.34
CA ILE A 587 -33.25 -5.02 5.42
C ILE A 587 -33.69 -3.65 5.98
N PRO A 588 -34.07 -3.60 7.27
CA PRO A 588 -34.42 -2.33 7.91
C PRO A 588 -33.18 -1.47 8.15
N LEU A 589 -33.37 -0.15 8.05
CA LEU A 589 -32.33 0.85 8.32
C LEU A 589 -32.20 1.12 9.82
N ASN A 590 -31.02 1.59 10.22
CA ASN A 590 -30.70 2.12 11.55
C ASN A 590 -30.94 1.12 12.68
N GLN A 591 -30.65 -0.15 12.39
CA GLN A 591 -30.72 -1.24 13.36
C GLN A 591 -29.75 -2.36 13.00
N VAL A 592 -29.43 -3.18 14.00
CA VAL A 592 -28.69 -4.43 13.80
C VAL A 592 -29.65 -5.48 13.26
N SER A 593 -29.30 -6.10 12.13
CA SER A 593 -30.03 -7.21 11.53
C SER A 593 -29.21 -8.49 11.60
N VAL A 594 -29.82 -9.57 12.07
CA VAL A 594 -29.19 -10.90 12.07
C VAL A 594 -29.48 -11.58 10.75
N VAL A 595 -28.44 -11.97 10.01
CA VAL A 595 -28.57 -12.77 8.79
C VAL A 595 -28.15 -14.19 9.09
N ALA A 596 -29.14 -15.08 9.25
CA ALA A 596 -28.90 -16.50 9.46
C ALA A 596 -28.39 -17.19 8.19
N PHE A 597 -27.47 -18.12 8.37
CA PHE A 597 -26.93 -19.02 7.36
C PHE A 597 -28.03 -19.67 6.51
N GLU A 598 -27.71 -19.91 5.24
CA GLU A 598 -28.56 -20.63 4.31
C GLU A 598 -27.69 -21.48 3.39
N SER A 599 -28.02 -22.78 3.29
CA SER A 599 -27.28 -23.75 2.48
C SER A 599 -27.50 -23.59 0.97
N ALA A 600 -28.04 -22.46 0.51
CA ALA A 600 -28.23 -22.16 -0.89
C ALA A 600 -26.88 -21.78 -1.51
N ARG A 601 -26.52 -22.41 -2.62
CA ARG A 601 -25.33 -22.02 -3.39
C ARG A 601 -25.70 -20.99 -4.45
N PRO A 602 -24.89 -19.95 -4.67
CA PRO A 602 -25.17 -18.95 -5.68
C PRO A 602 -25.22 -19.63 -7.05
N ARG A 603 -26.09 -19.13 -7.92
CA ARG A 603 -25.97 -19.37 -9.34
C ARG A 603 -24.74 -18.58 -9.79
N ALA A 604 -23.76 -19.22 -10.42
CA ALA A 604 -22.57 -18.52 -10.93
C ALA A 604 -23.00 -17.29 -11.75
N ILE A 605 -22.66 -16.09 -11.26
CA ILE A 605 -22.85 -14.86 -12.01
C ILE A 605 -21.53 -14.69 -12.77
N ALA A 606 -21.53 -15.05 -14.05
CA ALA A 606 -20.42 -14.73 -14.92
C ALA A 606 -20.37 -13.21 -15.11
N THR A 607 -19.54 -12.52 -14.33
CA THR A 607 -19.14 -11.14 -14.63
C THR A 607 -18.06 -11.18 -15.69
N ALA A 608 -18.45 -11.53 -16.92
CA ALA A 608 -17.66 -11.17 -18.08
C ALA A 608 -18.03 -9.73 -18.45
N THR A 609 -17.31 -8.76 -17.91
CA THR A 609 -17.26 -7.45 -18.55
C THR A 609 -16.52 -7.64 -19.86
N GLN A 610 -17.21 -7.54 -20.99
CA GLN A 610 -16.57 -7.55 -22.30
C GLN A 610 -15.68 -6.32 -22.39
N GLY A 611 -14.36 -6.53 -22.37
CA GLY A 611 -13.38 -5.46 -22.52
C GLY A 611 -13.61 -4.71 -23.83
N ILE A 612 -13.34 -3.40 -23.83
CA ILE A 612 -13.33 -2.59 -25.06
C ILE A 612 -12.14 -3.01 -25.96
N PHE A 613 -11.11 -3.60 -25.36
CA PHE A 613 -9.92 -4.14 -26.02
C PHE A 613 -9.80 -5.64 -25.75
N GLU A 614 -9.28 -6.37 -26.74
CA GLU A 614 -8.85 -7.77 -26.61
C GLU A 614 -7.32 -7.79 -26.63
N GLU A 615 -6.71 -8.51 -25.69
CA GLU A 615 -5.27 -8.72 -25.69
C GLU A 615 -4.89 -9.69 -26.81
N ILE A 616 -4.02 -9.24 -27.71
CA ILE A 616 -3.44 -10.08 -28.76
C ILE A 616 -2.02 -10.42 -28.35
N LYS A 617 -1.67 -11.71 -28.38
CA LYS A 617 -0.30 -12.16 -28.11
C LYS A 617 0.66 -11.52 -29.13
N PRO A 618 1.62 -10.66 -28.72
CA PRO A 618 2.48 -9.94 -29.66
C PRO A 618 3.24 -10.87 -30.62
N ALA A 619 3.72 -12.02 -30.11
CA ALA A 619 4.39 -13.04 -30.91
C ALA A 619 3.53 -13.60 -32.06
N SER A 620 2.19 -13.59 -31.94
CA SER A 620 1.30 -14.04 -33.03
C SER A 620 1.32 -13.11 -34.25
N LEU A 621 1.66 -11.84 -34.00
CA LEU A 621 1.82 -10.80 -35.01
C LEU A 621 3.29 -10.61 -35.42
N GLY A 622 4.25 -11.26 -34.77
CA GLY A 622 5.69 -10.97 -34.96
C GLY A 622 6.18 -9.70 -34.25
N LEU A 623 5.42 -9.23 -33.25
CA LEU A 623 5.73 -8.07 -32.39
C LEU A 623 6.36 -8.49 -31.06
N ASP A 624 7.00 -9.66 -31.00
CA ASP A 624 7.77 -10.16 -29.85
C ASP A 624 9.14 -9.48 -29.77
N TYR A 625 9.16 -8.16 -29.61
CA TYR A 625 10.36 -7.37 -29.38
C TYR A 625 10.48 -7.02 -27.90
N LEU A 626 11.68 -7.21 -27.35
CA LEU A 626 12.06 -6.73 -26.03
C LEU A 626 13.20 -5.73 -26.19
N HIS A 627 13.02 -4.51 -25.70
CA HIS A 627 14.09 -3.53 -25.64
C HIS A 627 15.11 -3.96 -24.58
N GLU A 628 16.38 -4.00 -24.95
CA GLU A 628 17.49 -4.30 -24.05
C GLU A 628 18.36 -3.06 -23.94
N ASP A 629 18.65 -2.62 -22.71
CA ASP A 629 19.59 -1.54 -22.45
C ASP A 629 20.63 -1.99 -21.42
N LYS A 630 21.84 -1.47 -21.53
CA LYS A 630 22.90 -1.77 -20.59
C LYS A 630 22.88 -0.74 -19.47
N ASP A 631 22.68 -1.24 -18.25
CA ASP A 631 22.63 -0.38 -17.06
C ASP A 631 23.82 0.60 -16.98
N PHE A 632 23.48 1.89 -16.93
CA PHE A 632 24.40 2.99 -16.68
C PHE A 632 23.97 3.78 -15.45
N ILE A 633 24.84 3.82 -14.44
CA ILE A 633 24.52 4.40 -13.14
C ILE A 633 24.76 5.92 -13.16
N ASP A 634 23.78 6.69 -13.63
CA ASP A 634 23.82 8.16 -13.66
C ASP A 634 24.23 8.78 -12.30
N PHE A 635 23.79 8.14 -11.21
CA PHE A 635 24.00 8.60 -9.85
C PHE A 635 25.46 8.62 -9.41
N ASP A 636 26.35 7.86 -10.07
CA ASP A 636 27.80 7.89 -9.79
C ASP A 636 28.43 9.23 -10.16
N TYR A 637 27.88 9.89 -11.18
CA TYR A 637 28.29 11.23 -11.61
C TYR A 637 27.43 12.32 -10.96
N GLN A 638 26.14 12.06 -10.75
CA GLN A 638 25.16 13.03 -10.30
C GLN A 638 24.21 12.47 -9.24
N ARG A 639 24.71 12.40 -8.01
CA ARG A 639 24.03 11.76 -6.86
C ARG A 639 22.64 12.29 -6.51
N THR A 640 22.31 13.51 -6.93
CA THR A 640 21.05 14.18 -6.58
C THR A 640 19.98 14.07 -7.69
N LEU A 641 20.25 13.35 -8.78
CA LEU A 641 19.26 13.15 -9.84
C LEU A 641 18.02 12.43 -9.30
N PRO A 642 16.81 12.82 -9.75
CA PRO A 642 15.58 12.17 -9.33
C PRO A 642 15.33 10.82 -10.03
N HIS A 643 15.85 10.64 -11.25
CA HIS A 643 15.77 9.42 -12.05
C HIS A 643 16.94 9.37 -13.05
N LYS A 644 17.14 8.21 -13.66
CA LYS A 644 18.12 8.01 -14.75
C LYS A 644 17.60 8.68 -16.02
N PHE A 645 18.49 9.32 -16.76
CA PHE A 645 18.28 9.90 -18.09
C PHE A 645 19.04 9.11 -19.16
N SER A 646 19.97 8.23 -18.78
CA SER A 646 20.67 7.32 -19.68
C SER A 646 19.75 6.34 -20.41
N GLU A 647 18.60 5.99 -19.80
CA GLU A 647 17.66 4.97 -20.28
C GLU A 647 16.30 5.59 -20.62
N SER A 648 16.30 6.64 -21.46
CA SER A 648 15.06 7.35 -21.86
C SER A 648 14.43 6.77 -23.14
N GLY A 649 14.99 5.68 -23.68
CA GLY A 649 14.50 4.96 -24.86
C GLY A 649 13.63 3.74 -24.51
N PRO A 650 13.18 2.98 -25.53
CA PRO A 650 13.33 3.28 -26.96
C PRO A 650 12.35 4.37 -27.41
N GLN A 651 12.66 5.00 -28.53
CA GLN A 651 11.72 5.81 -29.31
C GLN A 651 11.22 5.04 -30.52
N MET A 652 10.12 5.52 -31.11
CA MET A 652 9.45 4.87 -32.23
C MET A 652 9.08 5.87 -33.32
N ALA A 653 9.30 5.48 -34.58
CA ALA A 653 8.75 6.16 -35.76
C ALA A 653 7.95 5.17 -36.61
N VAL A 654 6.90 5.65 -37.26
CA VAL A 654 6.00 4.84 -38.11
C VAL A 654 5.92 5.47 -39.50
N GLY A 655 6.08 4.66 -40.54
CA GLY A 655 5.96 5.09 -41.92
C GLY A 655 6.28 3.95 -42.89
N ASP A 656 5.87 4.10 -44.14
CA ASP A 656 6.21 3.13 -45.19
C ASP A 656 7.69 3.22 -45.53
N ALA A 657 8.46 2.19 -45.17
CA ALA A 657 9.90 2.16 -45.40
C ALA A 657 10.25 1.52 -46.76
N ASN A 658 9.35 0.73 -47.35
CA ASN A 658 9.66 -0.16 -48.47
C ASN A 658 8.78 0.06 -49.73
N GLY A 659 7.88 1.05 -49.68
CA GLY A 659 7.04 1.50 -50.78
C GLY A 659 5.84 0.61 -51.06
N ASP A 660 5.43 -0.25 -50.11
CA ASP A 660 4.30 -1.16 -50.28
C ASP A 660 2.96 -0.63 -49.75
N GLN A 661 2.96 0.63 -49.27
CA GLN A 661 1.83 1.36 -48.70
C GLN A 661 1.32 0.78 -47.37
N LEU A 662 2.17 0.04 -46.65
CA LEU A 662 1.91 -0.44 -45.30
C LEU A 662 2.73 0.35 -44.27
N ASP A 663 2.21 0.46 -43.05
CA ASP A 663 2.93 1.11 -41.96
C ASP A 663 4.01 0.17 -41.41
N ASP A 664 5.27 0.54 -41.56
CA ASP A 664 6.41 -0.09 -40.89
C ASP A 664 6.76 0.68 -39.62
N ILE A 665 7.35 -0.01 -38.64
CA ILE A 665 7.73 0.60 -37.35
C ILE A 665 9.25 0.52 -37.17
N TYR A 666 9.89 1.66 -36.94
CA TYR A 666 11.26 1.70 -36.47
C TYR A 666 11.30 1.88 -34.95
N LEU A 667 12.02 0.99 -34.27
CA LEU A 667 12.33 1.07 -32.84
C LEU A 667 13.81 1.44 -32.67
N SER A 668 14.07 2.50 -31.92
CA SER A 668 15.42 3.01 -31.69
C SER A 668 16.27 2.03 -30.89
N GLY A 669 17.58 2.00 -31.18
CA GLY A 669 18.54 1.13 -30.54
C GLY A 669 19.26 1.80 -29.37
N SER A 670 19.26 1.13 -28.22
CA SER A 670 20.03 1.54 -27.05
C SER A 670 21.53 1.59 -27.32
N ALA A 671 22.29 2.17 -26.38
CA ALA A 671 23.73 2.01 -26.36
C ALA A 671 24.09 0.50 -26.40
N TYR A 672 25.04 0.16 -27.27
CA TYR A 672 25.51 -1.19 -27.58
C TYR A 672 24.57 -2.07 -28.42
N ALA A 673 23.37 -1.60 -28.81
CA ALA A 673 22.42 -2.36 -29.62
C ALA A 673 21.88 -1.57 -30.83
N ASP A 674 21.80 -2.20 -31.99
CA ASP A 674 21.20 -1.58 -33.18
C ASP A 674 19.68 -1.38 -33.01
N GLY A 675 19.14 -0.32 -33.63
CA GLY A 675 17.70 -0.19 -33.81
C GLY A 675 17.12 -1.31 -34.68
N THR A 676 15.80 -1.48 -34.60
CA THR A 676 15.08 -2.59 -35.22
C THR A 676 13.86 -2.10 -35.98
N TRP A 677 13.75 -2.50 -37.23
CA TRP A 677 12.53 -2.40 -38.01
C TRP A 677 11.58 -3.55 -37.72
N LEU A 678 10.30 -3.24 -37.64
CA LEU A 678 9.18 -4.17 -37.69
C LEU A 678 8.44 -3.88 -39.01
N ILE A 679 8.76 -4.66 -40.04
CA ILE A 679 8.21 -4.46 -41.39
C ILE A 679 6.88 -5.20 -41.51
N GLN A 680 5.80 -4.48 -41.82
CA GLN A 680 4.48 -5.06 -41.94
C GLN A 680 4.35 -5.87 -43.24
N THR A 681 3.64 -7.00 -43.17
CA THR A 681 3.25 -7.80 -44.34
C THR A 681 1.77 -7.62 -44.63
N ARG A 682 1.36 -7.93 -45.86
CA ARG A 682 -0.06 -7.86 -46.28
C ARG A 682 -1.00 -8.74 -45.46
N GLU A 683 -0.46 -9.73 -44.75
CA GLU A 683 -1.20 -10.60 -43.82
C GLU A 683 -1.39 -9.98 -42.43
N GLY A 684 -0.90 -8.74 -42.19
CA GLY A 684 -0.97 -8.06 -40.91
C GLY A 684 0.04 -8.57 -39.87
N LYS A 685 1.15 -9.15 -40.33
CA LYS A 685 2.26 -9.61 -39.49
C LYS A 685 3.46 -8.70 -39.64
N PHE A 686 4.40 -8.79 -38.71
CA PHE A 686 5.61 -7.97 -38.68
C PHE A 686 6.86 -8.85 -38.76
N LEU A 687 7.81 -8.43 -39.60
CA LEU A 687 9.12 -9.05 -39.77
C LEU A 687 10.18 -8.16 -39.14
N GLN A 688 10.94 -8.70 -38.19
CA GLN A 688 12.00 -7.95 -37.52
C GLN A 688 13.27 -7.87 -38.39
N LYS A 689 13.82 -6.67 -38.57
CA LYS A 689 15.08 -6.42 -39.31
C LYS A 689 15.94 -5.40 -38.57
N LYS A 690 17.12 -5.80 -38.09
CA LYS A 690 18.09 -4.85 -37.49
C LYS A 690 18.68 -3.92 -38.55
N ILE A 691 18.97 -2.68 -38.15
CA ILE A 691 19.58 -1.67 -39.01
C ILE A 691 20.91 -1.16 -38.44
N ALA A 692 21.93 -1.05 -39.29
CA ALA A 692 23.24 -0.55 -38.89
C ALA A 692 23.33 0.97 -39.11
N CYS A 693 22.66 1.75 -38.25
CA CYS A 693 22.72 3.22 -38.27
C CYS A 693 23.66 3.81 -37.20
N LYS A 694 24.52 3.01 -36.56
CA LYS A 694 25.56 3.49 -35.63
C LYS A 694 26.92 3.66 -36.30
N THR A 695 27.70 4.63 -35.84
CA THR A 695 29.01 5.01 -36.40
C THR A 695 30.19 4.49 -35.58
N ASP A 696 30.03 4.33 -34.26
CA ASP A 696 31.02 3.76 -33.36
C ASP A 696 31.07 2.24 -33.56
N ALA A 697 32.28 1.70 -33.68
CA ALA A 697 32.47 0.26 -33.86
C ALA A 697 31.93 -0.58 -32.68
N ASN A 698 31.86 0.02 -31.48
CA ASN A 698 31.29 -0.62 -30.30
C ASN A 698 29.83 -0.21 -30.04
N LYS A 699 29.20 0.55 -30.96
CA LYS A 699 27.78 0.92 -30.90
C LYS A 699 27.39 1.74 -29.68
N ARG A 700 28.33 2.54 -29.14
CA ARG A 700 28.14 3.26 -27.86
C ARG A 700 27.15 4.42 -27.91
N GLU A 701 26.64 4.77 -29.08
CA GLU A 701 25.64 5.81 -29.25
C GLU A 701 24.27 5.33 -28.78
N GLU A 702 23.53 6.21 -28.11
CA GLU A 702 22.15 6.00 -27.66
C GLU A 702 21.18 6.75 -28.60
N GLU A 703 20.01 6.19 -28.88
CA GLU A 703 19.06 6.68 -29.89
C GLU A 703 17.77 7.14 -29.23
N LEU A 704 17.64 8.46 -29.01
CA LEU A 704 16.58 9.02 -28.17
C LEU A 704 15.55 9.86 -28.90
N GLY A 705 15.68 10.07 -30.21
CA GLY A 705 14.66 10.70 -31.05
C GLY A 705 14.74 10.15 -32.46
N VAL A 706 13.61 9.82 -33.07
CA VAL A 706 13.57 9.22 -34.43
C VAL A 706 12.47 9.85 -35.26
N LEU A 707 12.74 10.10 -36.54
CA LEU A 707 11.76 10.64 -37.47
C LEU A 707 11.94 9.99 -38.85
N LEU A 708 10.80 9.63 -39.45
CA LEU A 708 10.71 9.25 -40.85
C LEU A 708 10.13 10.42 -41.65
N PHE A 709 10.83 10.84 -42.68
CA PHE A 709 10.43 11.95 -43.56
C PHE A 709 11.22 11.90 -44.87
N ASP A 710 10.70 12.49 -45.93
CA ASP A 710 11.39 12.63 -47.22
C ASP A 710 12.37 13.81 -47.14
N ALA A 711 13.67 13.53 -46.98
CA ALA A 711 14.67 14.58 -46.72
C ALA A 711 15.18 15.26 -47.99
N ASP A 712 15.01 14.64 -49.16
CA ASP A 712 15.54 15.14 -50.43
C ASP A 712 14.52 15.18 -51.60
N SER A 713 13.24 15.03 -51.26
CA SER A 713 12.10 15.07 -52.17
C SER A 713 12.12 13.96 -53.23
N ASP A 714 12.62 12.78 -52.89
CA ASP A 714 12.69 11.64 -53.79
C ASP A 714 11.44 10.73 -53.77
N GLY A 715 10.57 10.92 -52.79
CA GLY A 715 9.32 10.20 -52.60
C GLY A 715 9.40 9.00 -51.66
N ASP A 716 10.55 8.72 -51.03
CA ASP A 716 10.66 7.76 -49.94
C ASP A 716 11.06 8.39 -48.61
N ASN A 717 10.74 7.69 -47.51
CA ASN A 717 11.07 8.17 -46.18
C ASN A 717 12.51 7.81 -45.82
N ASP A 718 13.31 8.83 -45.50
CA ASP A 718 14.59 8.72 -44.84
C ASP A 718 14.43 8.68 -43.31
N LEU A 719 15.47 8.22 -42.62
CA LEU A 719 15.46 8.07 -41.16
C LEU A 719 16.45 9.04 -40.51
N TYR A 720 15.93 10.02 -39.76
CA TYR A 720 16.72 10.85 -38.85
C TYR A 720 16.77 10.21 -37.46
N ILE A 721 17.96 10.15 -36.87
CA ILE A 721 18.18 9.62 -35.53
C ILE A 721 18.93 10.66 -34.69
N VAL A 722 18.26 11.14 -33.65
CA VAL A 722 18.82 11.97 -32.59
C VAL A 722 19.60 11.12 -31.60
N ARG A 723 20.83 11.52 -31.30
CA ARG A 723 21.65 10.92 -30.25
C ARG A 723 21.46 11.66 -28.93
N GLY A 724 21.37 10.90 -27.84
CA GLY A 724 21.06 11.47 -26.55
C GLY A 724 21.58 10.66 -25.38
N GLY A 725 21.10 10.99 -24.19
CA GLY A 725 21.45 10.33 -22.94
C GLY A 725 22.55 11.04 -22.16
N THR A 726 23.11 10.34 -21.18
CA THR A 726 24.04 10.87 -20.18
C THR A 726 25.31 10.02 -20.01
N GLN A 727 25.41 8.93 -20.77
CA GLN A 727 26.48 7.94 -20.71
C GLN A 727 27.87 8.57 -20.99
N HIS A 728 27.92 9.64 -21.79
CA HIS A 728 29.16 10.29 -22.24
C HIS A 728 29.26 11.75 -21.76
N PRO A 729 30.46 12.35 -21.64
CA PRO A 729 30.62 13.76 -21.30
C PRO A 729 29.94 14.70 -22.31
N SER A 730 29.50 15.88 -21.86
CA SER A 730 28.95 16.91 -22.76
C SER A 730 29.91 17.22 -23.92
N GLY A 731 29.35 17.30 -25.13
CA GLY A 731 30.08 17.59 -26.36
C GLY A 731 30.83 16.40 -26.98
N ASP A 732 30.67 15.18 -26.44
CA ASP A 732 31.25 13.97 -27.03
C ASP A 732 30.70 13.72 -28.44
N THR A 733 31.55 13.23 -29.34
CA THR A 733 31.20 12.90 -30.72
C THR A 733 30.16 11.78 -30.84
N LEU A 734 29.94 11.00 -29.78
CA LEU A 734 28.89 9.98 -29.73
C LEU A 734 27.48 10.57 -29.66
N TYR A 735 27.34 11.88 -29.40
CA TYR A 735 26.08 12.61 -29.48
C TYR A 735 25.82 13.22 -30.86
N GLN A 736 26.60 12.88 -31.89
CA GLN A 736 26.33 13.35 -33.24
C GLN A 736 25.18 12.55 -33.86
N ASP A 737 24.09 13.26 -34.17
CA ASP A 737 22.93 12.78 -34.92
C ASP A 737 23.33 12.22 -36.28
N VAL A 738 22.48 11.34 -36.81
CA VAL A 738 22.69 10.76 -38.14
C VAL A 738 21.41 10.83 -38.97
N LEU A 739 21.60 11.10 -40.26
CA LEU A 739 20.60 10.88 -41.29
C LEU A 739 20.97 9.60 -42.06
N CYS A 740 20.06 8.64 -42.08
CA CYS A 740 20.17 7.42 -42.86
C CYS A 740 19.24 7.54 -44.08
N VAL A 741 19.82 7.62 -45.28
CA VAL A 741 19.06 7.71 -46.53
C VAL A 741 18.52 6.36 -46.97
N ASN A 742 17.29 6.31 -47.45
CA ASN A 742 16.62 5.10 -47.93
C ASN A 742 16.84 4.90 -49.44
N ASP A 743 16.56 3.69 -49.94
CA ASP A 743 16.63 3.33 -51.37
C ASP A 743 15.25 3.04 -51.98
N GLY A 744 14.19 3.48 -51.30
CA GLY A 744 12.79 3.15 -51.56
C GLY A 744 12.42 1.69 -51.32
N LYS A 745 13.32 0.85 -50.76
CA LYS A 745 13.08 -0.59 -50.50
C LYS A 745 13.39 -0.99 -49.06
N GLY A 746 13.50 -0.01 -48.16
CA GLY A 746 13.80 -0.19 -46.75
C GLY A 746 15.27 -0.57 -46.51
N ASN A 747 16.19 -0.18 -47.40
CA ASN A 747 17.63 -0.31 -47.16
C ASN A 747 18.23 1.07 -46.90
N PHE A 748 18.48 1.33 -45.63
CA PHE A 748 19.00 2.60 -45.17
C PHE A 748 20.52 2.61 -45.08
N LYS A 749 21.12 3.76 -45.38
CA LYS A 749 22.56 3.98 -45.25
C LYS A 749 22.84 5.35 -44.66
N ILE A 750 23.70 5.41 -43.63
CA ILE A 750 24.17 6.68 -43.08
C ILE A 750 24.78 7.56 -44.20
N LEU A 751 24.35 8.81 -44.27
CA LEU A 751 24.90 9.83 -45.16
C LEU A 751 25.80 10.80 -44.37
N PRO A 752 27.14 10.61 -44.40
CA PRO A 752 28.04 11.46 -43.64
C PRO A 752 28.05 12.90 -44.20
N GLY A 753 27.92 13.88 -43.30
CA GLY A 753 27.99 15.30 -43.66
C GLY A 753 26.67 15.91 -44.14
N ALA A 754 25.56 15.16 -44.10
CA ALA A 754 24.22 15.71 -44.31
C ALA A 754 23.81 16.68 -43.19
N LEU A 755 24.28 16.45 -41.97
CA LEU A 755 23.96 17.24 -40.78
C LEU A 755 25.15 18.12 -40.36
N PRO A 756 24.89 19.29 -39.74
CA PRO A 756 25.95 20.08 -39.13
C PRO A 756 26.60 19.32 -37.98
N LYS A 757 27.81 19.77 -37.59
CA LYS A 757 28.44 19.22 -36.38
C LYS A 757 27.69 19.69 -35.16
N GLU A 758 26.94 18.78 -34.57
CA GLU A 758 26.23 18.98 -33.33
C GLU A 758 26.52 17.79 -32.41
N THR A 759 26.69 18.07 -31.12
CA THR A 759 27.06 17.06 -30.11
C THR A 759 26.32 17.32 -28.80
N ALA A 760 25.13 17.89 -28.92
CA ALA A 760 24.25 18.10 -27.79
C ALA A 760 23.48 16.80 -27.52
N SER A 761 23.21 16.50 -26.26
CA SER A 761 22.37 15.33 -25.94
C SER A 761 20.90 15.66 -26.21
N GLY A 762 20.36 15.14 -27.30
CA GLY A 762 18.99 15.36 -27.75
C GLY A 762 17.99 14.27 -27.32
N GLN A 763 16.70 14.52 -27.56
CA GLN A 763 15.62 13.54 -27.37
C GLN A 763 14.48 13.64 -28.40
N VAL A 764 14.38 14.73 -29.17
CA VAL A 764 13.25 14.88 -30.10
C VAL A 764 13.70 15.47 -31.41
N VAL A 765 13.06 15.02 -32.49
CA VAL A 765 13.14 15.63 -33.82
C VAL A 765 11.73 15.72 -34.42
N LYS A 766 11.40 16.84 -35.08
CA LYS A 766 10.13 17.07 -35.77
C LYS A 766 10.36 17.83 -37.06
N ALA A 767 9.70 17.42 -38.14
CA ALA A 767 9.77 18.09 -39.43
C ALA A 767 8.61 19.05 -39.68
N ALA A 768 8.90 20.17 -40.34
CA ALA A 768 7.93 21.06 -40.99
C ALA A 768 8.65 21.93 -42.02
N ASP A 769 7.95 22.36 -43.06
CA ASP A 769 8.41 23.40 -44.00
C ASP A 769 8.23 24.77 -43.34
N PHE A 770 9.18 25.21 -42.51
CA PHE A 770 9.01 26.42 -41.69
C PHE A 770 9.35 27.70 -42.43
N ASP A 771 10.10 27.62 -43.54
CA ASP A 771 10.44 28.78 -44.36
C ASP A 771 9.60 28.89 -45.66
N GLY A 772 8.82 27.84 -45.98
CA GLY A 772 7.82 27.82 -47.03
C GLY A 772 8.40 27.58 -48.43
N ASP A 773 9.57 26.95 -48.53
CA ASP A 773 10.24 26.68 -49.80
C ASP A 773 9.86 25.31 -50.42
N GLY A 774 9.14 24.48 -49.67
CA GLY A 774 8.54 23.23 -50.09
C GLY A 774 9.33 21.97 -49.72
N ASP A 775 10.51 22.11 -49.13
CA ASP A 775 11.20 21.00 -48.47
C ASP A 775 10.92 20.97 -46.95
N LEU A 776 11.27 19.86 -46.29
CA LEU A 776 11.04 19.69 -44.87
C LEU A 776 12.27 20.08 -44.06
N ASP A 777 12.13 21.11 -43.23
CA ASP A 777 13.10 21.50 -42.21
C ASP A 777 12.90 20.72 -40.91
N LEU A 778 13.84 20.85 -39.96
CA LEU A 778 13.80 20.13 -38.69
C LEU A 778 13.94 21.04 -37.47
N PHE A 779 13.18 20.72 -36.43
CA PHE A 779 13.51 21.09 -35.06
C PHE A 779 14.07 19.88 -34.32
N VAL A 780 15.23 20.04 -33.67
CA VAL A 780 15.87 19.02 -32.83
C VAL A 780 15.99 19.55 -31.40
N GLY A 781 15.30 18.90 -30.47
CA GLY A 781 15.23 19.32 -29.07
C GLY A 781 16.32 18.70 -28.21
N GLY A 782 17.12 19.56 -27.58
CA GLY A 782 18.09 19.19 -26.55
C GLY A 782 17.40 18.80 -25.24
N ARG A 783 17.87 17.72 -24.61
CA ARG A 783 17.26 17.17 -23.40
C ARG A 783 18.03 17.51 -22.14
N MET A 784 19.22 16.95 -21.95
CA MET A 784 19.99 17.13 -20.72
C MET A 784 21.47 17.25 -21.02
N LEU A 785 22.09 18.33 -20.54
CA LEU A 785 23.53 18.54 -20.61
C LEU A 785 24.23 17.49 -19.73
N PRO A 786 24.96 16.51 -20.31
CA PRO A 786 25.49 15.40 -19.54
C PRO A 786 26.40 15.85 -18.39
N ARG A 787 26.36 15.14 -17.26
CA ARG A 787 27.16 15.38 -16.04
C ARG A 787 26.87 16.71 -15.31
N ASN A 788 25.71 17.33 -15.56
CA ASN A 788 25.29 18.57 -14.90
C ASN A 788 23.91 18.41 -14.25
N TYR A 789 23.76 18.78 -12.97
CA TYR A 789 22.48 18.71 -12.24
C TYR A 789 21.38 19.39 -13.06
N PRO A 790 20.18 18.78 -13.23
CA PRO A 790 19.36 18.87 -14.43
C PRO A 790 19.44 20.22 -15.10
N LYS A 791 20.33 20.30 -16.08
CA LYS A 791 20.56 21.46 -16.94
C LYS A 791 20.28 21.00 -18.35
N TYR A 792 19.48 21.75 -19.07
CA TYR A 792 19.14 21.45 -20.45
C TYR A 792 20.35 21.65 -21.38
N ASP A 793 20.39 20.86 -22.46
CA ASP A 793 21.37 21.02 -23.53
C ASP A 793 20.82 21.90 -24.67
N ARG A 794 21.63 22.16 -25.69
CA ARG A 794 21.29 22.98 -26.85
C ARG A 794 20.21 22.31 -27.72
N SER A 795 19.27 23.11 -28.22
CA SER A 795 18.31 22.71 -29.28
C SER A 795 18.63 23.40 -30.60
N PHE A 796 18.12 22.87 -31.72
CA PHE A 796 18.48 23.29 -33.07
C PHE A 796 17.25 23.46 -33.96
N LEU A 797 17.28 24.48 -34.81
CA LEU A 797 16.50 24.59 -36.04
C LEU A 797 17.45 24.34 -37.22
N LEU A 798 17.20 23.25 -37.94
CA LEU A 798 17.97 22.84 -39.09
C LEU A 798 17.14 23.13 -40.34
N ARG A 799 17.56 24.13 -41.12
CA ARG A 799 16.95 24.38 -42.43
C ARG A 799 17.49 23.36 -43.43
N ASN A 800 16.62 22.81 -44.26
CA ASN A 800 17.03 21.97 -45.37
C ASN A 800 17.56 22.87 -46.50
N ASP A 801 18.82 22.67 -46.91
CA ASP A 801 19.49 23.46 -47.96
C ASP A 801 19.84 22.55 -49.16
N SER A 802 19.07 21.47 -49.33
CA SER A 802 19.32 20.43 -50.33
C SER A 802 19.15 20.97 -51.75
N LYS A 803 20.10 20.61 -52.63
CA LYS A 803 20.13 21.10 -54.03
C LYS A 803 20.09 19.99 -55.07
N GLU A 804 20.45 18.79 -54.66
CA GLU A 804 20.53 17.62 -55.51
C GLU A 804 19.75 16.49 -54.83
N LYS A 805 18.99 15.76 -55.64
CA LYS A 805 18.37 14.50 -55.24
C LYS A 805 19.44 13.52 -54.73
N ASP A 806 19.11 12.68 -53.75
CA ASP A 806 19.97 11.68 -53.09
C ASP A 806 21.12 12.29 -52.25
N LYS A 807 21.10 13.60 -51.98
CA LYS A 807 22.17 14.32 -51.26
C LYS A 807 21.62 15.42 -50.33
N PRO A 808 20.83 15.05 -49.32
CA PRO A 808 20.31 16.03 -48.38
C PRO A 808 21.42 16.75 -47.60
N VAL A 809 21.25 18.05 -47.37
CA VAL A 809 22.17 18.89 -46.60
C VAL A 809 21.36 19.85 -45.73
N PHE A 810 21.61 19.81 -44.42
CA PHE A 810 20.96 20.65 -43.42
C PHE A 810 21.93 21.68 -42.82
N THR A 811 21.42 22.88 -42.54
CA THR A 811 22.17 23.98 -41.91
C THR A 811 21.51 24.41 -40.61
N ASP A 812 22.29 24.51 -39.53
CA ASP A 812 21.83 25.11 -38.28
C ASP A 812 21.61 26.63 -38.47
N VAL A 813 20.34 27.04 -38.47
CA VAL A 813 19.90 28.43 -38.57
C VAL A 813 19.36 28.98 -37.25
N THR A 814 19.47 28.22 -36.16
CA THR A 814 18.87 28.54 -34.85
C THR A 814 19.19 29.95 -34.40
N LYS A 815 20.48 30.30 -34.42
CA LYS A 815 20.95 31.59 -33.93
C LYS A 815 20.45 32.78 -34.76
N ASP A 816 20.25 32.55 -36.05
CA ASP A 816 19.85 33.59 -37.00
C ASP A 816 18.33 33.76 -37.02
N LEU A 817 17.58 32.67 -36.87
CA LEU A 817 16.11 32.66 -36.97
C LEU A 817 15.43 32.84 -35.60
N CYS A 818 15.89 32.14 -34.57
CA CYS A 818 15.32 32.19 -33.23
C CYS A 818 16.38 31.83 -32.17
N PRO A 819 17.25 32.78 -31.77
CA PRO A 819 18.33 32.50 -30.81
C PRO A 819 17.82 32.04 -29.44
N ASP A 820 16.60 32.41 -29.06
CA ASP A 820 15.98 31.97 -27.81
C ASP A 820 15.65 30.47 -27.83
N LEU A 821 15.45 29.86 -29.02
CA LEU A 821 15.22 28.42 -29.18
C LEU A 821 16.45 27.57 -28.81
N GLU A 822 17.64 28.15 -28.82
CA GLU A 822 18.89 27.44 -28.54
C GLU A 822 18.91 26.80 -27.14
N TYR A 823 18.16 27.36 -26.18
CA TYR A 823 18.20 26.99 -24.76
C TYR A 823 16.82 27.09 -24.07
N VAL A 824 15.80 26.46 -24.65
CA VAL A 824 14.39 26.56 -24.20
C VAL A 824 14.00 25.70 -23.01
N GLY A 825 14.88 24.80 -22.55
CA GLY A 825 14.60 23.89 -21.45
C GLY A 825 14.90 22.43 -21.82
N MET A 826 14.52 21.50 -20.95
CA MET A 826 14.72 20.08 -21.19
C MET A 826 13.60 19.57 -22.11
N VAL A 827 13.81 19.59 -23.42
CA VAL A 827 12.76 19.28 -24.39
C VAL A 827 12.50 17.78 -24.41
N ALA A 828 11.28 17.36 -24.08
CA ALA A 828 10.85 15.95 -24.13
C ALA A 828 10.11 15.60 -25.42
N ASP A 829 9.38 16.57 -25.98
CA ASP A 829 8.61 16.44 -27.22
C ASP A 829 8.38 17.85 -27.80
N ALA A 830 7.93 17.91 -29.06
CA ALA A 830 7.58 19.14 -29.76
C ALA A 830 6.51 18.85 -30.84
N CYS A 831 5.77 19.86 -31.28
CA CYS A 831 4.82 19.72 -32.38
C CYS A 831 4.70 21.01 -33.18
N TRP A 832 4.79 20.90 -34.50
CA TRP A 832 4.45 22.00 -35.40
C TRP A 832 2.93 22.07 -35.58
N THR A 833 2.34 23.26 -35.41
CA THR A 833 0.90 23.50 -35.57
C THR A 833 0.66 24.87 -36.21
N ASP A 834 -0.47 25.08 -36.87
CA ASP A 834 -0.89 26.44 -37.24
C ASP A 834 -1.67 27.05 -36.06
N PHE A 835 -0.95 27.39 -34.98
CA PHE A 835 -1.56 27.85 -33.73
C PHE A 835 -2.30 29.17 -33.92
N ASN A 836 -1.80 30.01 -34.83
CA ASN A 836 -2.31 31.36 -35.06
C ASN A 836 -3.28 31.47 -36.26
N GLY A 837 -3.39 30.45 -37.12
CA GLY A 837 -4.30 30.39 -38.26
C GLY A 837 -3.80 31.08 -39.54
N ASP A 838 -2.50 31.34 -39.68
CA ASP A 838 -1.89 32.00 -40.83
C ASP A 838 -1.38 31.03 -41.91
N GLN A 839 -1.64 29.74 -41.75
CA GLN A 839 -1.21 28.65 -42.63
C GLN A 839 0.30 28.43 -42.64
N LYS A 840 1.01 28.88 -41.61
CA LYS A 840 2.42 28.57 -41.39
C LYS A 840 2.59 27.68 -40.16
N PRO A 841 3.63 26.83 -40.12
CA PRO A 841 3.91 26.05 -38.95
C PRO A 841 4.52 26.92 -37.84
N ASP A 842 3.87 26.92 -36.68
CA ASP A 842 4.33 27.40 -35.39
C ASP A 842 4.85 26.21 -34.55
N LEU A 843 6.04 26.35 -33.95
CA LEU A 843 6.66 25.31 -33.12
C LEU A 843 6.10 25.24 -31.69
#